data_AF-A0A094D689-F1
#
_entry.id   AF-A0A094D689-F1
#
_cell.length_a   1.000
_cell.length_b   1.000
_cell.length_c   1.000
_cell.angle_alpha   90.00
_cell.angle_beta   90.00
_cell.angle_gamma   90.00
#
_symmetry.space_group_name_H-M   'P 1'
#
loop_
_entity.id
_entity.type
_entity.pdbx_description
1 polymer ?
#
loop_
_entity_poly.entity_id
_entity_poly.type
_entity_poly.pdbx_seq_one_letter_code
_entity_poly.pdbx_strand_id
1 'polypeptide(L)'
;MLLPRDGVAANIPGPVELAGPNRVNQIVAGMLIPTGVAVIIFLCRAYSRALILKKWWVDDTLTLISMVLTIALVGLGIVATNYGSGYHFEDIPKDDLSRLKAIFFSINLIHPFTMATCKAGVCFFYLRVFIDKWMRLLTFATLAIIVSWSIPCFFIILFQCNPIQGAWAPDDTNLKCNSITPTLYLTGIANILIDMLLIITVGPQINKLKLPARTKTSLLIVLTLGWMALFAAVIRLFRINDGIGSDDPYWTSYDTGIWNALELAIANICISIPACKPILDLLFPSLMSSLVRRRPVDPNYRGNVSLQTTAALARAKAELEQSLDGRARPISEFGSVQSHNVLLTPDIEMQAQPRGSNATDGWNSGGESEAVVVLNNDSRSQYRQLFLSTTTSTSTTSIIDYYKAQSTNKSIAPSVLTTSFLAALSRPTTINRGSLSSVPSPHPARHGSSRTATVNFTPPYTQIEQDQTTPQNSSSALSSRSICNFSSQYTAVQYNSISTDKMAIGVAIIGSGIFATEQHLPAVEATPLLELKAIFSRSLLAATALATIAKGDVDTYADDNDGKDYAALLARSDITAVIIALPINAQPVYIEAALAAGKHVLSEKPIAKDIESAEKLIHFYTALKEKGSKATWGVAENFRFMAPFIFARQEIEKLGGVVGFRVKVFQHVKAGTKYFETEWRKVPSYQGGFLLDGGVHFTAATRLLLGANYRPKSLSAYTALLQPHLPPVDTVNSIWQTANGISGTVQISFGTSLSGDEYTIACYNGSVVVSRDTVSVRSGEEKDGNVTTRVLPASGSGVKAEVKAWAEGIESGGENGLQSPAEALADLELLEAMIKSGEGEGVKVILTRQEV
;
A
#
# COMPACT_ATOMS: atom_id res chain seq x y z
N MET A 1 41.94 -17.48 1.55
CA MET A 1 43.21 -17.64 2.29
C MET A 1 44.14 -18.40 1.37
N LEU A 2 45.29 -17.83 0.99
CA LEU A 2 46.26 -18.47 0.11
C LEU A 2 47.47 -18.88 0.95
N LEU A 3 47.76 -20.18 1.01
CA LEU A 3 49.00 -20.67 1.62
C LEU A 3 50.16 -20.43 0.64
N PRO A 4 51.32 -19.94 1.10
CA PRO A 4 52.52 -19.87 0.27
C PRO A 4 52.91 -21.25 -0.28
N ARG A 5 53.54 -21.26 -1.47
CA ARG A 5 54.21 -22.44 -2.00
C ARG A 5 55.66 -22.42 -1.54
N ASP A 6 55.93 -23.04 -0.40
CA ASP A 6 57.27 -23.03 0.18
C ASP A 6 58.28 -23.81 -0.69
N GLY A 7 59.43 -23.17 -0.94
CA GLY A 7 60.71 -23.87 -0.95
C GLY A 7 61.20 -24.61 -2.20
N VAL A 8 60.49 -24.65 -3.33
CA VAL A 8 61.05 -25.24 -4.58
C VAL A 8 60.92 -24.32 -5.79
N ALA A 9 62.04 -23.73 -6.19
CA ALA A 9 62.21 -23.04 -7.46
C ALA A 9 62.50 -24.05 -8.59
N ALA A 10 61.45 -24.70 -9.07
CA ALA A 10 61.46 -25.55 -10.27
C ALA A 10 60.31 -25.15 -11.20
N ASN A 11 60.52 -25.33 -12.51
CA ASN A 11 59.63 -24.96 -13.61
C ASN A 11 58.14 -25.00 -13.25
N ILE A 12 57.43 -23.90 -13.51
CA ILE A 12 55.96 -23.87 -13.53
C ILE A 12 55.51 -24.74 -14.71
N PRO A 13 54.87 -25.92 -14.50
CA PRO A 13 54.07 -26.53 -15.54
C PRO A 13 52.78 -25.70 -15.70
N GLY A 14 52.02 -25.95 -16.76
CA GLY A 14 50.62 -25.50 -16.80
C GLY A 14 49.79 -26.12 -15.65
N PRO A 15 48.46 -25.94 -15.64
CA PRO A 15 47.61 -26.84 -14.86
C PRO A 15 48.01 -28.29 -15.20
N VAL A 16 48.31 -29.10 -14.18
CA VAL A 16 48.69 -30.48 -14.40
C VAL A 16 47.45 -31.20 -14.92
N GLU A 17 47.45 -31.49 -16.22
CA GLU A 17 46.43 -32.31 -16.86
C GLU A 17 46.66 -33.76 -16.39
N LEU A 18 46.14 -34.07 -15.19
CA LEU A 18 46.28 -35.36 -14.53
C LEU A 18 45.80 -36.45 -15.51
N ALA A 19 46.69 -37.40 -15.79
CA ALA A 19 46.60 -38.30 -16.94
C ALA A 19 45.61 -39.46 -16.71
N GLY A 20 44.34 -39.12 -16.52
CA GLY A 20 43.24 -40.05 -16.26
C GLY A 20 41.90 -39.55 -16.80
N PRO A 21 40.86 -40.41 -16.80
CA PRO A 21 39.51 -40.00 -17.15
C PRO A 21 39.01 -38.94 -16.15
N ASN A 22 38.48 -37.82 -16.64
CA ASN A 22 38.11 -36.68 -15.80
C ASN A 22 36.73 -36.09 -16.15
N ARG A 23 36.15 -35.40 -15.18
CA ARG A 23 34.82 -34.75 -15.28
C ARG A 23 34.90 -33.22 -15.24
N VAL A 24 36.10 -32.64 -15.34
CA VAL A 24 36.34 -31.19 -15.18
C VAL A 24 35.41 -30.36 -16.07
N ASN A 25 35.31 -30.70 -17.35
CA ASN A 25 34.43 -30.01 -18.31
C ASN A 25 32.94 -30.08 -17.92
N GLN A 26 32.49 -31.18 -17.28
CA GLN A 26 31.11 -31.33 -16.80
C GLN A 26 30.85 -30.44 -15.58
N ILE A 27 31.82 -30.36 -14.65
CA ILE A 27 31.77 -29.48 -13.47
C ILE A 27 31.73 -28.01 -13.90
N VAL A 28 32.69 -27.58 -14.72
CA VAL A 28 32.85 -26.18 -15.13
C VAL A 28 31.63 -25.72 -15.93
N ALA A 29 31.15 -26.49 -16.91
CA ALA A 29 29.94 -26.15 -17.65
C ALA A 29 28.69 -26.16 -16.75
N GLY A 30 28.54 -27.18 -15.90
CA GLY A 30 27.42 -27.33 -14.98
C GLY A 30 27.31 -26.21 -13.94
N MET A 31 28.44 -25.62 -13.51
CA MET A 31 28.45 -24.46 -12.61
C MET A 31 28.26 -23.13 -13.36
N LEU A 32 28.96 -22.93 -14.49
CA LEU A 32 28.95 -21.64 -15.19
C LEU A 32 27.62 -21.32 -15.88
N ILE A 33 26.98 -22.31 -16.52
CA ILE A 33 25.75 -22.09 -17.30
C ILE A 33 24.59 -21.54 -16.43
N PRO A 34 24.17 -22.18 -15.32
CA PRO A 34 23.07 -21.67 -14.51
C PRO A 34 23.45 -20.35 -13.81
N THR A 35 24.70 -20.20 -13.39
CA THR A 35 25.20 -18.96 -12.75
C THR A 35 25.19 -17.79 -13.72
N GLY A 36 25.60 -17.98 -14.98
CA GLY A 36 25.55 -16.96 -16.02
C GLY A 36 24.12 -16.48 -16.31
N VAL A 37 23.16 -17.40 -16.39
CA VAL A 37 21.73 -17.07 -16.51
C VAL A 37 21.25 -16.26 -15.30
N ALA A 38 21.65 -16.66 -14.09
CA ALA A 38 21.29 -15.95 -12.86
C ALA A 38 21.87 -14.53 -12.81
N VAL A 39 23.12 -14.34 -13.23
CA VAL A 39 23.77 -13.01 -13.34
C VAL A 39 23.04 -12.12 -14.36
N ILE A 40 22.69 -12.64 -15.53
CA ILE A 40 21.96 -11.87 -16.56
C ILE A 40 20.60 -11.40 -16.03
N ILE A 41 19.85 -12.28 -15.36
CA ILE A 41 18.53 -11.95 -14.79
C ILE A 41 18.68 -11.00 -13.59
N PHE A 42 19.75 -11.11 -12.80
CA PHE A 42 20.05 -10.15 -11.73
C PHE A 42 20.42 -8.75 -12.27
N LEU A 43 21.22 -8.65 -13.34
CA LEU A 43 21.54 -7.38 -13.99
C LEU A 43 20.27 -6.70 -14.56
N CYS A 44 19.35 -7.49 -15.12
CA CYS A 44 18.02 -7.04 -15.52
C CYS A 44 17.22 -6.47 -14.32
N ARG A 45 17.21 -7.17 -13.17
CA ARG A 45 16.65 -6.63 -11.91
C ARG A 45 17.32 -5.32 -11.49
N ALA A 46 18.64 -5.25 -11.49
CA ALA A 46 19.40 -4.09 -11.04
C ALA A 46 19.10 -2.85 -11.91
N TYR A 47 19.11 -3.00 -13.23
CA TYR A 47 18.74 -1.94 -14.19
C TYR A 47 17.29 -1.45 -13.95
N SER A 48 16.35 -2.39 -13.81
CA SER A 48 14.94 -2.10 -13.52
C SER A 48 14.76 -1.29 -12.22
N ARG A 49 15.47 -1.67 -11.16
CA ARG A 49 15.33 -1.07 -9.82
C ARG A 49 16.05 0.28 -9.69
N ALA A 50 17.28 0.38 -10.18
CA ALA A 50 18.10 1.57 -10.06
C ALA A 50 17.72 2.66 -11.07
N LEU A 51 17.50 2.30 -12.34
CA LEU A 51 17.38 3.28 -13.43
C LEU A 51 15.94 3.53 -13.86
N ILE A 52 15.12 2.48 -14.04
CA ILE A 52 13.72 2.63 -14.46
C ILE A 52 12.84 3.06 -13.29
N LEU A 53 12.84 2.30 -12.19
CA LEU A 53 11.96 2.52 -11.04
C LEU A 53 12.55 3.49 -10.00
N LYS A 54 13.84 3.83 -10.10
CA LYS A 54 14.60 4.70 -9.18
C LYS A 54 14.34 4.42 -7.69
N LYS A 55 14.16 3.14 -7.32
CA LYS A 55 13.79 2.73 -5.97
C LYS A 55 14.37 1.38 -5.60
N TRP A 56 15.39 1.43 -4.75
CA TRP A 56 16.10 0.30 -4.17
C TRP A 56 15.47 -0.12 -2.82
N TRP A 57 15.45 -1.41 -2.53
CA TRP A 57 14.87 -1.99 -1.32
C TRP A 57 15.83 -2.98 -0.63
N VAL A 58 15.49 -3.42 0.59
CA VAL A 58 16.26 -4.42 1.34
C VAL A 58 16.40 -5.74 0.58
N ASP A 59 15.38 -6.17 -0.17
CA ASP A 59 15.46 -7.38 -1.01
C ASP A 59 16.38 -7.20 -2.23
N ASP A 60 16.62 -5.97 -2.72
CA ASP A 60 17.65 -5.71 -3.73
C ASP A 60 19.06 -5.88 -3.17
N THR A 61 19.35 -5.31 -1.98
CA THR A 61 20.65 -5.44 -1.31
C THR A 61 20.97 -6.89 -0.94
N LEU A 62 20.01 -7.65 -0.40
CA LEU A 62 20.21 -9.05 -0.05
C LEU A 62 20.45 -9.94 -1.28
N THR A 63 19.75 -9.66 -2.39
CA THR A 63 19.99 -10.38 -3.66
C THR A 63 21.37 -10.05 -4.24
N LEU A 64 21.82 -8.78 -4.15
CA LEU A 64 23.17 -8.38 -4.56
C LEU A 64 24.26 -9.12 -3.77
N ILE A 65 24.12 -9.20 -2.44
CA ILE A 65 25.06 -9.93 -1.58
C ILE A 65 25.06 -11.44 -1.94
N SER A 66 23.87 -12.04 -2.07
CA SER A 66 23.74 -13.45 -2.47
C SER A 66 24.39 -13.73 -3.83
N MET A 67 24.21 -12.87 -4.82
CA MET A 67 24.82 -13.02 -6.14
C MET A 67 26.34 -12.94 -6.09
N VAL A 68 26.92 -11.97 -5.38
CA VAL A 68 28.38 -11.84 -5.21
C VAL A 68 28.97 -13.08 -4.52
N LEU A 69 28.32 -13.57 -3.46
CA LEU A 69 28.74 -14.79 -2.78
C LEU A 69 28.57 -16.05 -3.64
N THR A 70 27.53 -16.11 -4.47
CA THR A 70 27.31 -17.21 -5.43
C THR A 70 28.42 -17.27 -6.48
N ILE A 71 28.81 -16.12 -7.05
CA ILE A 71 29.95 -16.01 -7.97
C ILE A 71 31.25 -16.45 -7.29
N ALA A 72 31.47 -16.07 -6.02
CA ALA A 72 32.64 -16.50 -5.25
C ALA A 72 32.66 -18.02 -5.00
N LEU A 73 31.53 -18.63 -4.64
CA LEU A 73 31.39 -20.08 -4.46
C LEU A 73 31.65 -20.85 -5.75
N VAL A 74 31.13 -20.37 -6.88
CA VAL A 74 31.35 -20.96 -8.20
C VAL A 74 32.81 -20.81 -8.64
N GLY A 75 33.43 -19.66 -8.39
CA GLY A 75 34.86 -19.46 -8.60
C GLY A 75 35.72 -20.42 -7.78
N LEU A 76 35.38 -20.65 -6.50
CA LEU A 76 36.05 -21.66 -5.67
C LEU A 76 35.83 -23.09 -6.20
N GLY A 77 34.64 -23.42 -6.68
CA GLY A 77 34.33 -24.72 -7.29
C GLY A 77 35.12 -24.99 -8.57
N ILE A 78 35.31 -23.98 -9.42
CA ILE A 78 36.15 -24.06 -10.63
C ILE A 78 37.63 -24.13 -10.24
N VAL A 79 38.09 -23.40 -9.22
CA VAL A 79 39.48 -23.53 -8.73
C VAL A 79 39.74 -24.93 -8.14
N ALA A 80 38.73 -25.59 -7.56
CA ALA A 80 38.86 -26.95 -7.04
C ALA A 80 39.19 -28.00 -8.12
N THR A 81 38.76 -27.83 -9.38
CA THR A 81 39.08 -28.79 -10.45
C THR A 81 40.57 -28.78 -10.80
N ASN A 82 41.25 -27.64 -10.63
CA ASN A 82 42.70 -27.51 -10.81
C ASN A 82 43.52 -28.23 -9.72
N TYR A 83 42.86 -28.70 -8.65
CA TYR A 83 43.46 -29.43 -7.53
C TYR A 83 42.87 -30.83 -7.35
N GLY A 84 42.31 -31.42 -8.42
CA GLY A 84 41.84 -32.82 -8.44
C GLY A 84 40.33 -33.03 -8.31
N SER A 85 39.49 -31.98 -8.18
CA SER A 85 38.04 -32.19 -8.18
C SER A 85 37.54 -32.69 -9.54
N GLY A 86 36.84 -33.84 -9.55
CA GLY A 86 36.37 -34.50 -10.78
C GLY A 86 37.35 -35.50 -11.40
N TYR A 87 38.43 -35.83 -10.71
CA TYR A 87 39.32 -36.97 -10.97
C TYR A 87 39.06 -38.09 -9.94
N HIS A 88 39.61 -39.28 -10.19
CA HIS A 88 39.60 -40.37 -9.21
C HIS A 88 40.49 -40.04 -8.01
N PHE A 89 40.08 -40.42 -6.80
CA PHE A 89 40.83 -40.13 -5.56
C PHE A 89 42.31 -40.57 -5.60
N GLU A 90 42.62 -41.69 -6.25
CA GLU A 90 43.98 -42.22 -6.39
C GLU A 90 44.88 -41.39 -7.32
N ASP A 91 44.28 -40.66 -8.29
CA ASP A 91 45.01 -39.81 -9.25
C ASP A 91 45.42 -38.45 -8.66
N ILE A 92 44.93 -38.09 -7.46
CA ILE A 92 45.12 -36.75 -6.87
C ILE A 92 46.47 -36.67 -6.12
N PRO A 93 47.38 -35.74 -6.48
CA PRO A 93 48.62 -35.52 -5.74
C PRO A 93 48.37 -35.17 -4.27
N LYS A 94 49.10 -35.83 -3.35
CA LYS A 94 48.92 -35.66 -1.90
C LYS A 94 49.11 -34.21 -1.45
N ASP A 95 50.00 -33.47 -2.09
CA ASP A 95 50.28 -32.05 -1.81
C ASP A 95 49.09 -31.12 -2.20
N ASP A 96 48.34 -31.49 -3.22
CA ASP A 96 47.17 -30.75 -3.69
C ASP A 96 45.89 -31.15 -2.96
N LEU A 97 45.81 -32.37 -2.42
CA LEU A 97 44.68 -32.83 -1.59
C LEU A 97 44.43 -31.90 -0.38
N SER A 98 45.47 -31.35 0.24
CA SER A 98 45.35 -30.37 1.33
C SER A 98 44.81 -29.02 0.86
N ARG A 99 45.14 -28.60 -0.37
CA ARG A 99 44.58 -27.39 -1.01
C ARG A 99 43.12 -27.60 -1.38
N LEU A 100 42.79 -28.75 -1.95
CA LEU A 100 41.44 -29.19 -2.28
C LEU A 100 40.53 -29.19 -1.05
N LYS A 101 41.01 -29.74 0.08
CA LYS A 101 40.32 -29.67 1.38
C LYS A 101 40.12 -28.24 1.89
N ALA A 102 41.11 -27.36 1.76
CA ALA A 102 40.98 -25.93 2.14
C ALA A 102 39.92 -25.18 1.30
N ILE A 103 39.80 -25.53 0.01
CA ILE A 103 38.77 -24.98 -0.89
C ILE A 103 37.39 -25.50 -0.50
N PHE A 104 37.22 -26.81 -0.28
CA PHE A 104 35.94 -27.38 0.18
C PHE A 104 35.53 -26.87 1.56
N PHE A 105 36.47 -26.67 2.49
CA PHE A 105 36.21 -25.99 3.76
C PHE A 105 35.67 -24.57 3.54
N SER A 106 36.31 -23.79 2.66
CA SER A 106 35.87 -22.43 2.31
C SER A 106 34.47 -22.41 1.67
N ILE A 107 34.16 -23.37 0.79
CA ILE A 107 32.84 -23.54 0.17
C ILE A 107 31.77 -23.85 1.23
N ASN A 108 32.03 -24.84 2.09
CA ASN A 108 31.11 -25.24 3.17
C ASN A 108 30.87 -24.10 4.18
N LEU A 109 31.87 -23.25 4.42
CA LEU A 109 31.77 -22.11 5.33
C LEU A 109 30.93 -20.95 4.75
N ILE A 110 31.03 -20.68 3.44
CA ILE A 110 30.35 -19.56 2.76
C ILE A 110 28.92 -19.93 2.31
N HIS A 111 28.67 -21.20 1.98
CA HIS A 111 27.37 -21.68 1.48
C HIS A 111 26.17 -21.36 2.42
N PRO A 112 26.20 -21.64 3.74
CA PRO A 112 25.07 -21.36 4.65
C PRO A 112 24.66 -19.87 4.71
N PHE A 113 25.62 -18.95 4.58
CA PHE A 113 25.34 -17.50 4.49
C PHE A 113 24.76 -17.10 3.14
N THR A 114 25.25 -17.72 2.06
CA THR A 114 24.75 -17.44 0.69
C THR A 114 23.28 -17.86 0.56
N MET A 115 22.95 -19.04 1.10
CA MET A 115 21.56 -19.52 1.19
C MET A 115 20.71 -18.66 2.12
N ALA A 116 21.23 -18.25 3.29
CA ALA A 116 20.52 -17.37 4.21
C ALA A 116 20.19 -16.01 3.59
N THR A 117 21.15 -15.36 2.93
CA THR A 117 20.94 -14.04 2.29
C THR A 117 19.95 -14.13 1.12
N CYS A 118 20.01 -15.18 0.29
CA CYS A 118 19.04 -15.40 -0.77
C CYS A 118 17.61 -15.60 -0.22
N LYS A 119 17.47 -16.50 0.76
CA LYS A 119 16.16 -16.86 1.34
C LYS A 119 15.57 -15.72 2.19
N ALA A 120 16.41 -14.95 2.88
CA ALA A 120 16.00 -13.69 3.51
C ALA A 120 15.51 -12.66 2.47
N GLY A 121 16.18 -12.55 1.31
CA GLY A 121 15.71 -11.73 0.19
C GLY A 121 14.30 -12.10 -0.28
N VAL A 122 14.01 -13.41 -0.38
CA VAL A 122 12.65 -13.93 -0.65
C VAL A 122 11.67 -13.57 0.46
N CYS A 123 12.04 -13.69 1.74
CA CYS A 123 11.20 -13.26 2.86
C CYS A 123 10.88 -11.74 2.80
N PHE A 124 11.87 -10.87 2.55
CA PHE A 124 11.63 -9.43 2.42
C PHE A 124 10.77 -9.08 1.19
N PHE A 125 10.91 -9.84 0.10
CA PHE A 125 10.00 -9.73 -1.05
C PHE A 125 8.56 -10.13 -0.69
N TYR A 126 8.35 -11.24 0.03
CA TYR A 126 7.04 -11.67 0.52
C TYR A 126 6.44 -10.65 1.50
N LEU A 127 7.22 -10.07 2.42
CA LEU A 127 6.78 -9.00 3.33
C LEU A 127 6.35 -7.72 2.60
N ARG A 128 6.83 -7.48 1.38
CA ARG A 128 6.39 -6.36 0.52
C ARG A 128 5.15 -6.70 -0.32
N VAL A 129 4.94 -7.96 -0.66
CA VAL A 129 3.80 -8.41 -1.50
C VAL A 129 2.55 -8.72 -0.66
N PHE A 130 2.71 -9.33 0.50
CA PHE A 130 1.59 -9.72 1.36
C PHE A 130 1.32 -8.68 2.44
N ILE A 131 0.16 -8.03 2.34
CA ILE A 131 -0.31 -7.05 3.34
C ILE A 131 -0.96 -7.76 4.55
N ASP A 132 -1.47 -8.99 4.35
CA ASP A 132 -2.13 -9.79 5.39
C ASP A 132 -1.24 -10.06 6.62
N LYS A 133 -1.84 -9.97 7.81
CA LYS A 133 -1.17 -10.13 9.09
C LYS A 133 -0.68 -11.56 9.32
N TRP A 134 -1.46 -12.57 8.93
CA TRP A 134 -1.04 -13.97 9.07
C TRP A 134 0.13 -14.32 8.15
N MET A 135 0.08 -13.92 6.88
CA MET A 135 1.19 -14.17 5.95
C MET A 135 2.46 -13.43 6.35
N ARG A 136 2.34 -12.20 6.87
CA ARG A 136 3.50 -11.48 7.43
C ARG A 136 4.06 -12.18 8.68
N LEU A 137 3.22 -12.68 9.58
CA LEU A 137 3.65 -13.46 10.74
C LEU A 137 4.40 -14.74 10.34
N LEU A 138 3.86 -15.53 9.41
CA LEU A 138 4.53 -16.73 8.87
C LEU A 138 5.86 -16.38 8.19
N THR A 139 5.92 -15.27 7.46
CA THR A 139 7.15 -14.82 6.81
C THR A 139 8.20 -14.35 7.81
N PHE A 140 7.81 -13.66 8.88
CA PHE A 140 8.72 -13.31 9.98
C PHE A 140 9.21 -14.55 10.76
N ALA A 141 8.34 -15.53 11.01
CA ALA A 141 8.74 -16.81 11.60
C ALA A 141 9.75 -17.57 10.70
N THR A 142 9.50 -17.60 9.39
CA THR A 142 10.43 -18.18 8.40
C THR A 142 11.79 -17.47 8.40
N LEU A 143 11.78 -16.14 8.44
CA LEU A 143 13.01 -15.34 8.53
C LEU A 143 13.78 -15.59 9.84
N ALA A 144 13.07 -15.71 10.97
CA ALA A 144 13.67 -16.05 12.26
C ALA A 144 14.29 -17.46 12.25
N ILE A 145 13.65 -18.44 11.61
CA ILE A 145 14.19 -19.79 11.41
C ILE A 145 15.48 -19.74 10.57
N ILE A 146 15.49 -19.02 9.44
CA ILE A 146 16.68 -18.85 8.58
C ILE A 146 17.88 -18.29 9.37
N VAL A 147 17.66 -17.22 10.15
CA VAL A 147 18.72 -16.57 10.94
C VAL A 147 19.19 -17.46 12.09
N SER A 148 18.25 -18.08 12.82
CA SER A 148 18.54 -19.03 13.91
C SER A 148 19.27 -20.29 13.42
N TRP A 149 19.16 -20.60 12.12
CA TRP A 149 19.81 -21.75 11.51
C TRP A 149 21.24 -21.46 11.06
N SER A 150 21.42 -20.51 10.15
CA SER A 150 22.70 -20.36 9.44
C SER A 150 23.82 -19.81 10.32
N ILE A 151 23.51 -19.08 11.40
CA ILE A 151 24.53 -18.55 12.32
C ILE A 151 25.21 -19.68 13.13
N PRO A 152 24.49 -20.59 13.84
CA PRO A 152 25.09 -21.78 14.43
C PRO A 152 25.86 -22.65 13.43
N CYS A 153 25.30 -22.91 12.24
CA CYS A 153 25.98 -23.76 11.25
C CYS A 153 27.32 -23.16 10.78
N PHE A 154 27.43 -21.84 10.61
CA PHE A 154 28.70 -21.19 10.31
C PHE A 154 29.74 -21.45 11.41
N PHE A 155 29.39 -21.27 12.69
CA PHE A 155 30.32 -21.49 13.79
C PHE A 155 30.70 -22.96 14.00
N ILE A 156 29.78 -23.90 13.78
CA ILE A 156 30.06 -25.34 13.82
C ILE A 156 31.09 -25.75 12.75
N ILE A 157 30.99 -25.17 11.54
CA ILE A 157 31.96 -25.42 10.46
C ILE A 157 33.28 -24.69 10.75
N LEU A 158 33.23 -23.42 11.16
CA LEU A 158 34.43 -22.61 11.47
C LEU A 158 35.31 -23.26 12.54
N PHE A 159 34.69 -23.82 13.58
CA PHE A 159 35.36 -24.48 14.69
C PHE A 159 35.25 -26.02 14.62
N GLN A 160 35.12 -26.59 13.42
CA GLN A 160 35.00 -28.06 13.25
C GLN A 160 36.25 -28.81 13.71
N CYS A 161 37.42 -28.15 13.78
CA CYS A 161 38.67 -28.69 14.29
C CYS A 161 39.31 -27.71 15.29
N ASN A 162 39.97 -28.27 16.31
CA ASN A 162 40.90 -27.57 17.17
C ASN A 162 42.30 -28.20 17.05
N PRO A 163 43.31 -27.49 16.51
CA PRO A 163 43.22 -26.15 15.90
C PRO A 163 42.50 -26.17 14.53
N ILE A 164 41.99 -25.01 14.08
CA ILE A 164 41.15 -24.87 12.88
C ILE A 164 41.87 -25.41 11.61
N GLN A 165 43.18 -25.21 11.53
CA GLN A 165 44.05 -25.66 10.43
C GLN A 165 43.91 -27.16 10.13
N GLY A 166 43.60 -27.97 11.14
CA GLY A 166 43.34 -29.41 11.00
C GLY A 166 42.20 -29.77 10.04
N ALA A 167 41.33 -28.80 9.71
CA ALA A 167 40.28 -28.98 8.71
C ALA A 167 40.82 -29.18 7.27
N TRP A 168 42.07 -28.80 6.99
CA TRP A 168 42.67 -28.95 5.66
C TRP A 168 44.13 -29.44 5.65
N ALA A 169 44.88 -29.22 6.72
CA ALA A 169 46.25 -29.73 6.93
C ALA A 169 46.27 -30.64 8.18
N PRO A 170 45.94 -31.94 8.05
CA PRO A 170 45.85 -32.87 9.17
C PRO A 170 47.23 -33.43 9.58
N ASP A 171 48.15 -32.53 9.92
CA ASP A 171 49.54 -32.87 10.25
C ASP A 171 49.71 -33.29 11.73
N ASP A 172 49.32 -34.54 11.98
CA ASP A 172 49.73 -35.46 13.05
C ASP A 172 49.27 -35.31 14.52
N THR A 173 49.16 -36.48 15.16
CA THR A 173 48.92 -36.88 16.58
C THR A 173 47.94 -36.17 17.52
N ASN A 174 47.65 -34.85 17.42
CA ASN A 174 46.89 -34.12 18.47
C ASN A 174 45.67 -33.33 17.96
N LEU A 175 45.19 -33.66 16.77
CA LEU A 175 43.98 -33.06 16.17
C LEU A 175 42.70 -33.49 16.90
N LYS A 176 41.86 -32.53 17.31
CA LYS A 176 40.46 -32.81 17.70
C LYS A 176 39.51 -32.20 16.70
N CYS A 177 38.97 -33.02 15.81
CA CYS A 177 37.98 -32.63 14.81
C CYS A 177 36.64 -33.33 15.07
N ASN A 178 35.54 -32.58 14.92
CA ASN A 178 34.20 -33.12 14.80
C ASN A 178 34.01 -33.73 13.41
N SER A 179 33.17 -34.76 13.27
CA SER A 179 32.81 -35.29 11.96
C SER A 179 31.98 -34.26 11.19
N ILE A 180 32.35 -33.98 9.93
CA ILE A 180 31.62 -33.04 9.08
C ILE A 180 30.30 -33.64 8.55
N THR A 181 30.23 -34.98 8.46
CA THR A 181 29.09 -35.74 7.93
C THR A 181 27.73 -35.37 8.57
N PRO A 182 27.55 -35.39 9.92
CA PRO A 182 26.31 -34.94 10.53
C PRO A 182 25.96 -33.49 10.15
N THR A 183 26.95 -32.59 10.12
CA THR A 183 26.75 -31.17 9.76
C THR A 183 26.28 -30.99 8.32
N LEU A 184 26.77 -31.81 7.38
CA LEU A 184 26.34 -31.79 5.97
C LEU A 184 24.89 -32.28 5.81
N TYR A 185 24.53 -33.40 6.45
CA TYR A 185 23.13 -33.86 6.47
C TYR A 185 22.21 -32.84 7.12
N LEU A 186 22.59 -32.34 8.29
CA LEU A 186 21.83 -31.39 9.10
C LEU A 186 21.57 -30.08 8.33
N THR A 187 22.60 -29.50 7.71
CA THR A 187 22.46 -28.31 6.86
C THR A 187 21.64 -28.57 5.60
N GLY A 188 21.76 -29.74 4.97
CA GLY A 188 20.95 -30.12 3.81
C GLY A 188 19.46 -30.25 4.14
N ILE A 189 19.12 -31.00 5.19
CA ILE A 189 17.75 -31.26 5.64
C ILE A 189 17.05 -29.96 6.06
N ALA A 190 17.69 -29.13 6.90
CA ALA A 190 17.10 -27.87 7.33
C ALA A 190 16.90 -26.89 6.16
N ASN A 191 17.82 -26.89 5.20
CA ASN A 191 17.70 -26.07 3.99
C ASN A 191 16.49 -26.48 3.13
N ILE A 192 16.26 -27.78 2.94
CA ILE A 192 15.07 -28.36 2.29
C ILE A 192 13.79 -27.97 3.04
N LEU A 193 13.78 -28.07 4.38
CA LEU A 193 12.64 -27.69 5.21
C LEU A 193 12.28 -26.19 5.08
N ILE A 194 13.28 -25.32 4.96
CA ILE A 194 13.07 -23.88 4.72
C ILE A 194 12.44 -23.64 3.34
N ASP A 195 12.84 -24.36 2.30
CA ASP A 195 12.21 -24.23 0.96
C ASP A 195 10.76 -24.71 0.98
N MET A 196 10.48 -25.83 1.65
CA MET A 196 9.10 -26.28 1.88
C MET A 196 8.28 -25.22 2.63
N LEU A 197 8.85 -24.58 3.67
CA LEU A 197 8.17 -23.53 4.42
C LEU A 197 7.90 -22.25 3.59
N LEU A 198 8.84 -21.86 2.73
CA LEU A 198 8.66 -20.74 1.78
C LEU A 198 7.57 -21.05 0.74
N ILE A 199 7.48 -22.29 0.25
CA ILE A 199 6.43 -22.76 -0.67
C ILE A 199 5.06 -22.80 0.04
N ILE A 200 4.99 -23.38 1.25
CA ILE A 200 3.77 -23.51 2.06
C ILE A 200 3.21 -22.15 2.46
N THR A 201 4.05 -21.16 2.74
CA THR A 201 3.62 -19.79 3.08
C THR A 201 2.88 -19.10 1.93
N VAL A 202 3.19 -19.45 0.67
CA VAL A 202 2.65 -18.75 -0.52
C VAL A 202 1.59 -19.53 -1.29
N GLY A 203 1.79 -20.83 -1.48
CA GLY A 203 0.94 -21.69 -2.30
C GLY A 203 -0.57 -21.59 -2.01
N PRO A 204 -1.03 -21.70 -0.75
CA PRO A 204 -2.45 -21.63 -0.40
C PRO A 204 -3.13 -20.31 -0.76
N GLN A 205 -2.39 -19.20 -0.81
CA GLN A 205 -2.95 -17.86 -1.04
C GLN A 205 -3.17 -17.55 -2.52
N ILE A 206 -2.34 -18.09 -3.41
CA ILE A 206 -2.48 -17.91 -4.87
C ILE A 206 -3.83 -18.43 -5.37
N ASN A 207 -4.42 -19.41 -4.69
CA ASN A 207 -5.75 -19.95 -5.01
C ASN A 207 -6.91 -19.23 -4.30
N LYS A 208 -6.67 -18.62 -3.14
CA LYS A 208 -7.72 -17.92 -2.37
C LYS A 208 -7.90 -16.45 -2.77
N LEU A 209 -6.86 -15.76 -3.22
CA LEU A 209 -6.95 -14.35 -3.63
C LEU A 209 -7.31 -14.20 -5.12
N LYS A 210 -8.31 -13.36 -5.40
CA LYS A 210 -8.72 -12.94 -6.76
C LYS A 210 -7.73 -11.91 -7.36
N LEU A 211 -6.46 -12.30 -7.49
CA LEU A 211 -5.41 -11.45 -8.05
C LEU A 211 -5.59 -11.22 -9.56
N PRO A 212 -5.22 -10.04 -10.09
CA PRO A 212 -5.14 -9.82 -11.54
C PRO A 212 -4.23 -10.85 -12.21
N ALA A 213 -4.66 -11.41 -13.34
CA ALA A 213 -4.00 -12.55 -14.00
C ALA A 213 -2.48 -12.38 -14.15
N ARG A 214 -2.01 -11.19 -14.59
CA ARG A 214 -0.58 -10.89 -14.74
C ARG A 214 0.21 -11.04 -13.43
N THR A 215 -0.33 -10.57 -12.31
CA THR A 215 0.29 -10.70 -10.98
C THR A 215 0.22 -12.15 -10.49
N LYS A 216 -0.89 -12.86 -10.75
CA LYS A 216 -1.03 -14.28 -10.43
C LYS A 216 -0.01 -15.14 -11.20
N THR A 217 0.25 -14.85 -12.47
CA THR A 217 1.29 -15.51 -13.28
C THR A 217 2.69 -15.29 -12.71
N SER A 218 3.06 -14.06 -12.34
CA SER A 218 4.39 -13.80 -11.72
C SER A 218 4.58 -14.57 -10.41
N LEU A 219 3.55 -14.65 -9.56
CA LEU A 219 3.60 -15.42 -8.31
C LEU A 219 3.61 -16.94 -8.56
N LEU A 220 2.94 -17.43 -9.60
CA LEU A 220 3.00 -18.83 -10.00
C LEU A 220 4.39 -19.24 -10.50
N ILE A 221 5.07 -18.38 -11.27
CA ILE A 221 6.45 -18.59 -11.73
C ILE A 221 7.44 -18.63 -10.54
N VAL A 222 7.29 -17.72 -9.58
CA VAL A 222 8.06 -17.75 -8.33
C VAL A 222 7.83 -19.06 -7.57
N LEU A 223 6.58 -19.53 -7.49
CA LEU A 223 6.25 -20.80 -6.83
C LEU A 223 6.86 -22.01 -7.55
N THR A 224 6.80 -22.09 -8.88
CA THR A 224 7.38 -23.22 -9.63
C THR A 224 8.91 -23.25 -9.58
N LEU A 225 9.57 -22.09 -9.55
CA LEU A 225 11.02 -22.01 -9.33
C LEU A 225 11.41 -22.40 -7.89
N GLY A 226 10.57 -22.10 -6.89
CA GLY A 226 10.72 -22.60 -5.53
C GLY A 226 10.73 -24.13 -5.46
N TRP A 227 9.80 -24.79 -6.16
CA TRP A 227 9.81 -26.27 -6.29
C TRP A 227 11.08 -26.77 -6.99
N MET A 228 11.57 -26.09 -8.02
CA MET A 228 12.78 -26.50 -8.74
C MET A 228 14.05 -26.39 -7.88
N ALA A 229 14.15 -25.37 -7.03
CA ALA A 229 15.21 -25.26 -6.01
C ALA A 229 15.11 -26.38 -4.96
N LEU A 230 13.90 -26.67 -4.47
CA LEU A 230 13.65 -27.79 -3.53
C LEU A 230 14.13 -29.13 -4.11
N PHE A 231 13.84 -29.43 -5.39
CA PHE A 231 14.33 -30.65 -6.03
C PHE A 231 15.86 -30.68 -6.17
N ALA A 232 16.51 -29.56 -6.51
CA ALA A 232 17.96 -29.47 -6.55
C ALA A 232 18.60 -29.73 -5.17
N ALA A 233 18.02 -29.17 -4.10
CA ALA A 233 18.45 -29.37 -2.72
C ALA A 233 18.31 -30.85 -2.27
N VAL A 234 17.21 -31.51 -2.65
CA VAL A 234 16.97 -32.94 -2.37
C VAL A 234 17.98 -33.82 -3.11
N ILE A 235 18.23 -33.57 -4.40
CA ILE A 235 19.23 -34.34 -5.16
C ILE A 235 20.63 -34.12 -4.58
N ARG A 236 21.00 -32.87 -4.25
CA ARG A 236 22.28 -32.56 -3.58
C ARG A 236 22.47 -33.36 -2.28
N LEU A 237 21.42 -33.58 -1.50
CA LEU A 237 21.49 -34.39 -0.27
C LEU A 237 21.78 -35.87 -0.56
N PHE A 238 21.18 -36.45 -1.60
CA PHE A 238 21.51 -37.81 -2.05
C PHE A 238 22.95 -37.92 -2.57
N ARG A 239 23.42 -36.97 -3.39
CA ARG A 239 24.81 -37.00 -3.89
C ARG A 239 25.86 -36.81 -2.78
N ILE A 240 25.51 -36.09 -1.70
CA ILE A 240 26.31 -36.04 -0.46
C ILE A 240 26.35 -37.40 0.24
N ASN A 241 25.22 -38.12 0.33
CA ASN A 241 25.19 -39.50 0.85
C ASN A 241 26.09 -40.43 0.04
N ASP A 242 25.97 -40.41 -1.28
CA ASP A 242 26.72 -41.29 -2.18
C ASP A 242 28.23 -41.11 -2.00
N GLY A 243 28.69 -39.86 -1.87
CA GLY A 243 30.11 -39.53 -1.70
C GLY A 243 30.67 -39.83 -0.32
N ILE A 244 29.83 -39.86 0.71
CA ILE A 244 30.22 -40.26 2.07
C ILE A 244 30.29 -41.80 2.19
N GLY A 245 29.57 -42.52 1.34
CA GLY A 245 29.57 -43.99 1.27
C GLY A 245 30.52 -44.60 0.23
N SER A 246 31.27 -43.79 -0.52
CA SER A 246 32.15 -44.26 -1.60
C SER A 246 33.64 -44.13 -1.27
N ASP A 247 34.44 -45.13 -1.63
CA ASP A 247 35.91 -45.08 -1.53
C ASP A 247 36.54 -43.98 -2.40
N ASP A 248 35.83 -43.53 -3.45
CA ASP A 248 36.23 -42.44 -4.33
C ASP A 248 35.21 -41.27 -4.32
N PRO A 249 35.28 -40.38 -3.30
CA PRO A 249 34.28 -39.32 -3.10
C PRO A 249 34.32 -38.24 -4.19
N TYR A 250 35.49 -37.92 -4.75
CA TYR A 250 35.67 -36.81 -5.67
C TYR A 250 35.23 -37.15 -7.11
N TRP A 251 35.34 -38.42 -7.50
CA TRP A 251 34.73 -38.94 -8.72
C TRP A 251 33.24 -39.19 -8.55
N THR A 252 32.85 -39.90 -7.47
CA THR A 252 31.48 -40.39 -7.28
C THR A 252 30.47 -39.26 -7.15
N SER A 253 30.86 -38.15 -6.50
CA SER A 253 29.95 -37.04 -6.16
C SER A 253 30.34 -35.69 -6.77
N TYR A 254 31.08 -35.72 -7.89
CA TYR A 254 31.52 -34.56 -8.68
C TYR A 254 30.42 -33.52 -8.97
N ASP A 255 29.17 -33.96 -9.19
CA ASP A 255 28.01 -33.14 -9.50
C ASP A 255 27.38 -32.46 -8.27
N THR A 256 27.80 -32.78 -7.05
CA THR A 256 27.32 -32.09 -5.82
C THR A 256 27.54 -30.58 -5.91
N GLY A 257 28.67 -30.15 -6.51
CA GLY A 257 28.95 -28.74 -6.80
C GLY A 257 28.07 -28.14 -7.90
N ILE A 258 27.66 -28.94 -8.89
CA ILE A 258 26.73 -28.55 -9.95
C ILE A 258 25.33 -28.32 -9.35
N TRP A 259 24.83 -29.25 -8.53
CA TRP A 259 23.53 -29.10 -7.85
C TRP A 259 23.52 -27.89 -6.90
N ASN A 260 24.60 -27.63 -6.18
CA ASN A 260 24.76 -26.43 -5.36
C ASN A 260 24.70 -25.13 -6.19
N ALA A 261 25.46 -25.06 -7.30
CA ALA A 261 25.44 -23.90 -8.19
C ALA A 261 24.06 -23.69 -8.84
N LEU A 262 23.39 -24.77 -9.22
CA LEU A 262 22.03 -24.75 -9.77
C LEU A 262 20.99 -24.30 -8.73
N GLU A 263 21.06 -24.81 -7.50
CA GLU A 263 20.20 -24.42 -6.37
C GLU A 263 20.32 -22.91 -6.08
N LEU A 264 21.54 -22.40 -5.95
CA LEU A 264 21.85 -20.98 -5.76
C LEU A 264 21.41 -20.11 -6.93
N ALA A 265 21.61 -20.58 -8.18
CA ALA A 265 21.16 -19.87 -9.37
C ALA A 265 19.64 -19.77 -9.44
N ILE A 266 18.90 -20.88 -9.22
CA ILE A 266 17.44 -20.89 -9.24
C ILE A 266 16.89 -19.97 -8.15
N ALA A 267 17.46 -20.00 -6.94
CA ALA A 267 17.03 -19.13 -5.85
C ALA A 267 17.21 -17.64 -6.20
N ASN A 268 18.37 -17.25 -6.76
CA ASN A 268 18.64 -15.88 -7.22
C ASN A 268 17.77 -15.45 -8.44
N ILE A 269 17.44 -16.37 -9.33
CA ILE A 269 16.53 -16.14 -10.47
C ILE A 269 15.09 -15.93 -9.96
N CYS A 270 14.65 -16.75 -9.01
CA CYS A 270 13.31 -16.73 -8.42
C CYS A 270 13.01 -15.37 -7.77
N ILE A 271 13.92 -14.84 -6.95
CA ILE A 271 13.80 -13.49 -6.38
C ILE A 271 13.92 -12.39 -7.45
N SER A 272 14.66 -12.61 -8.55
CA SER A 272 14.95 -11.56 -9.53
C SER A 272 13.85 -11.34 -10.57
N ILE A 273 13.19 -12.39 -11.05
CA ILE A 273 12.16 -12.31 -12.12
C ILE A 273 11.05 -11.27 -11.84
N PRO A 274 10.43 -11.18 -10.65
CA PRO A 274 9.39 -10.20 -10.38
C PRO A 274 9.82 -8.73 -10.52
N ALA A 275 11.11 -8.44 -10.38
CA ALA A 275 11.66 -7.10 -10.57
C ALA A 275 12.00 -6.80 -12.04
N CYS A 276 12.21 -7.82 -12.88
CA CYS A 276 12.54 -7.66 -14.31
C CYS A 276 11.34 -7.20 -15.16
N LYS A 277 10.11 -7.28 -14.63
CA LYS A 277 8.86 -6.99 -15.34
C LYS A 277 8.87 -5.71 -16.20
N PRO A 278 9.30 -4.52 -15.73
CA PRO A 278 9.28 -3.30 -16.54
C PRO A 278 10.10 -3.42 -17.84
N ILE A 279 11.19 -4.19 -17.81
CA ILE A 279 12.03 -4.44 -18.99
C ILE A 279 11.37 -5.46 -19.91
N LEU A 280 10.67 -6.46 -19.38
CA LEU A 280 9.89 -7.42 -20.19
C LEU A 280 8.70 -6.73 -20.90
N ASP A 281 8.01 -5.82 -20.20
CA ASP A 281 6.92 -5.01 -20.76
C ASP A 281 7.44 -4.03 -21.85
N LEU A 282 8.72 -3.61 -21.79
CA LEU A 282 9.39 -2.77 -22.81
C LEU A 282 9.93 -3.56 -24.01
N LEU A 283 10.63 -4.68 -23.77
CA LEU A 283 11.29 -5.46 -24.83
C LEU A 283 10.33 -6.38 -25.60
N PHE A 284 9.30 -6.91 -24.94
CA PHE A 284 8.43 -7.95 -25.50
C PHE A 284 6.93 -7.66 -25.34
N PRO A 285 6.41 -6.48 -25.77
CA PRO A 285 5.00 -6.13 -25.65
C PRO A 285 4.07 -7.12 -26.39
N SER A 286 4.57 -7.79 -27.44
CA SER A 286 3.84 -8.83 -28.18
C SER A 286 3.83 -10.20 -27.48
N LEU A 287 4.93 -10.62 -26.83
CA LEU A 287 5.06 -11.95 -26.22
C LEU A 287 4.16 -12.11 -24.98
N MET A 288 3.98 -11.03 -24.22
CA MET A 288 3.00 -10.98 -23.12
C MET A 288 1.55 -10.82 -23.61
N SER A 289 1.33 -10.56 -24.91
CA SER A 289 0.00 -10.48 -25.52
C SER A 289 -0.50 -11.81 -26.08
N SER A 290 0.39 -12.74 -26.48
CA SER A 290 0.01 -14.07 -27.01
C SER A 290 -0.45 -15.04 -25.94
N LEU A 291 0.05 -14.90 -24.70
CA LEU A 291 -0.46 -15.63 -23.53
C LEU A 291 -1.87 -15.18 -23.09
N VAL A 292 -2.38 -14.06 -23.63
CA VAL A 292 -3.80 -13.73 -23.55
C VAL A 292 -4.49 -14.40 -24.72
N ARG A 293 -5.23 -15.48 -24.45
CA ARG A 293 -6.06 -16.21 -25.42
C ARG A 293 -7.10 -15.26 -26.04
N ARG A 294 -6.76 -14.62 -27.16
CA ARG A 294 -7.69 -13.83 -27.97
C ARG A 294 -8.88 -14.73 -28.31
N ARG A 295 -10.10 -14.30 -27.98
CA ARG A 295 -11.29 -14.84 -28.65
C ARG A 295 -11.20 -14.43 -30.13
N PRO A 296 -11.69 -15.26 -31.08
CA PRO A 296 -11.80 -14.82 -32.46
C PRO A 296 -12.61 -13.52 -32.55
N VAL A 297 -12.13 -12.57 -33.35
CA VAL A 297 -12.99 -11.49 -33.83
C VAL A 297 -13.91 -12.10 -34.89
N ASP A 298 -15.19 -11.75 -34.85
CA ASP A 298 -16.17 -12.23 -35.82
C ASP A 298 -15.79 -11.78 -37.25
N PRO A 299 -15.60 -12.70 -38.22
CA PRO A 299 -15.21 -12.35 -39.58
C PRO A 299 -16.28 -11.55 -40.34
N ASN A 300 -17.51 -11.44 -39.83
CA ASN A 300 -18.58 -10.65 -40.44
C ASN A 300 -18.38 -9.13 -40.32
N TYR A 301 -17.41 -8.65 -39.53
CA TYR A 301 -17.19 -7.21 -39.31
C TYR A 301 -16.44 -6.52 -40.48
N ARG A 302 -17.00 -6.60 -41.70
CA ARG A 302 -16.56 -5.83 -42.88
C ARG A 302 -17.03 -4.38 -42.84
N GLY A 303 -16.54 -3.62 -41.85
CA GLY A 303 -16.62 -2.16 -41.82
C GLY A 303 -15.44 -1.53 -42.56
N ASN A 304 -15.69 -0.62 -43.51
CA ASN A 304 -14.64 0.05 -44.29
C ASN A 304 -13.88 1.10 -43.45
N VAL A 305 -12.86 0.67 -42.71
CA VAL A 305 -11.87 1.56 -42.08
C VAL A 305 -10.53 1.41 -42.81
N SER A 306 -10.43 2.04 -43.99
CA SER A 306 -9.23 2.01 -44.84
C SER A 306 -8.61 3.39 -45.05
N LEU A 307 -7.27 3.44 -44.94
CA LEU A 307 -6.33 4.44 -45.46
C LEU A 307 -6.46 5.94 -45.09
N GLN A 308 -7.53 6.43 -44.46
CA GLN A 308 -7.64 7.88 -44.17
C GLN A 308 -6.74 8.36 -43.02
N THR A 309 -6.57 7.57 -41.96
CA THR A 309 -5.80 7.98 -40.76
C THR A 309 -4.29 8.13 -41.00
N THR A 310 -3.70 7.29 -41.88
CA THR A 310 -2.28 7.41 -42.25
C THR A 310 -2.02 8.62 -43.15
N ALA A 311 -2.94 8.93 -44.07
CA ALA A 311 -2.84 10.11 -44.93
C ALA A 311 -2.99 11.43 -44.17
N ALA A 312 -3.91 11.49 -43.18
CA ALA A 312 -4.08 12.65 -42.32
C ALA A 312 -2.82 12.92 -41.46
N LEU A 313 -2.27 11.88 -40.84
CA LEU A 313 -1.06 11.99 -40.01
C LEU A 313 0.17 12.42 -40.83
N ALA A 314 0.28 11.97 -42.09
CA ALA A 314 1.35 12.38 -42.99
C ALA A 314 1.25 13.87 -43.39
N ARG A 315 0.04 14.41 -43.60
CA ARG A 315 -0.18 15.83 -43.89
C ARG A 315 0.18 16.71 -42.68
N ALA A 316 -0.34 16.38 -41.50
CA ALA A 316 -0.03 17.13 -40.28
C ALA A 316 1.48 17.17 -39.97
N LYS A 317 2.21 16.09 -40.29
CA LYS A 317 3.68 16.06 -40.17
C LYS A 317 4.36 16.98 -41.21
N ALA A 318 3.92 16.96 -42.46
CA ALA A 318 4.48 17.81 -43.52
C ALA A 318 4.21 19.31 -43.27
N GLU A 319 3.02 19.67 -42.79
CA GLU A 319 2.65 21.03 -42.40
C GLU A 319 3.52 21.53 -41.23
N LEU A 320 3.78 20.67 -40.24
CA LEU A 320 4.68 21.00 -39.13
C LEU A 320 6.14 21.18 -39.59
N GLU A 321 6.64 20.30 -40.46
CA GLU A 321 8.01 20.39 -41.00
C GLU A 321 8.18 21.62 -41.91
N GLN A 322 7.18 21.99 -42.70
CA GLN A 322 7.18 23.20 -43.52
C GLN A 322 7.13 24.49 -42.69
N SER A 323 6.61 24.45 -41.46
CA SER A 323 6.57 25.62 -40.56
C SER A 323 7.95 26.01 -40.00
N LEU A 324 8.93 25.10 -40.00
CA LEU A 324 10.21 25.25 -39.28
C LEU A 324 11.37 25.82 -40.12
N ASP A 325 11.28 25.82 -41.46
CA ASP A 325 12.36 26.24 -42.38
C ASP A 325 12.18 27.68 -42.92
N GLY A 326 11.22 28.44 -42.38
CA GLY A 326 10.86 29.80 -42.82
C GLY A 326 11.79 30.89 -42.30
N ARG A 327 12.69 31.40 -43.16
CA ARG A 327 13.61 32.52 -42.86
C ARG A 327 12.92 33.73 -42.22
N ALA A 328 13.44 34.17 -41.06
CA ALA A 328 13.06 35.44 -40.47
C ALA A 328 13.43 36.64 -41.37
N ARG A 329 12.51 37.60 -41.47
CA ARG A 329 12.75 39.00 -41.89
C ARG A 329 12.12 39.93 -40.85
N PRO A 330 12.76 41.05 -40.48
CA PRO A 330 12.23 41.99 -39.50
C PRO A 330 11.42 43.14 -40.15
N ILE A 331 10.88 44.01 -39.28
CA ILE A 331 10.39 45.40 -39.49
C ILE A 331 8.86 45.59 -39.65
N SER A 332 8.27 46.00 -38.52
CA SER A 332 7.19 46.99 -38.28
C SER A 332 5.76 46.82 -38.82
N GLU A 333 4.84 47.42 -38.03
CA GLU A 333 3.43 47.75 -38.35
C GLU A 333 2.47 46.58 -38.66
N PHE A 334 1.80 46.08 -37.62
CA PHE A 334 0.44 46.54 -37.29
C PHE A 334 0.14 46.29 -35.79
N GLY A 335 -0.89 46.96 -35.24
CA GLY A 335 -1.00 47.20 -33.80
C GLY A 335 -1.80 46.20 -32.95
N SER A 336 -1.41 46.14 -31.66
CA SER A 336 -2.27 45.90 -30.49
C SER A 336 -3.29 44.75 -30.49
N VAL A 337 -2.85 43.59 -29.97
CA VAL A 337 -3.65 42.77 -29.04
C VAL A 337 -2.74 42.38 -27.87
N GLN A 338 -3.26 42.38 -26.64
CA GLN A 338 -2.49 41.98 -25.46
C GLN A 338 -2.56 40.48 -25.22
N SER A 339 -1.39 39.83 -25.12
CA SER A 339 -1.19 38.61 -24.33
C SER A 339 0.12 38.75 -23.56
N HIS A 340 0.08 38.53 -22.24
CA HIS A 340 1.31 38.36 -21.45
C HIS A 340 1.68 36.88 -21.48
N ASN A 341 2.83 36.57 -22.08
CA ASN A 341 3.24 35.18 -22.26
C ASN A 341 3.57 34.51 -20.92
N VAL A 342 3.04 33.30 -20.75
CA VAL A 342 3.57 32.31 -19.82
C VAL A 342 5.02 32.02 -20.24
N LEU A 343 5.99 32.26 -19.37
CA LEU A 343 7.37 31.85 -19.58
C LEU A 343 7.65 30.57 -18.79
N LEU A 344 7.56 29.42 -19.46
CA LEU A 344 8.02 28.13 -18.92
C LEU A 344 9.51 27.95 -19.23
N THR A 345 10.36 28.24 -18.24
CA THR A 345 11.77 27.82 -18.23
C THR A 345 12.08 27.07 -16.93
N PRO A 346 12.40 25.77 -16.97
CA PRO A 346 13.01 25.12 -15.82
C PRO A 346 14.47 25.57 -15.70
N ASP A 347 14.89 25.93 -14.48
CA ASP A 347 15.97 25.23 -13.77
C ASP A 347 16.14 25.81 -12.36
N ILE A 348 16.69 25.00 -11.44
CA ILE A 348 16.80 25.36 -10.03
C ILE A 348 18.25 25.79 -9.73
N GLU A 349 18.45 27.09 -9.57
CA GLU A 349 19.48 27.58 -8.65
C GLU A 349 19.16 29.00 -8.18
N MET A 350 18.88 29.18 -6.87
CA MET A 350 18.93 30.52 -6.27
C MET A 350 19.63 30.50 -4.92
N GLN A 351 20.76 31.20 -4.92
CA GLN A 351 21.72 31.39 -3.85
C GLN A 351 21.08 31.81 -2.52
N ALA A 352 21.53 31.22 -1.41
CA ALA A 352 21.25 31.73 -0.08
C ALA A 352 22.33 32.75 0.33
N GLN A 353 21.94 34.00 0.58
CA GLN A 353 22.72 34.97 1.37
C GLN A 353 21.82 35.86 2.25
N PRO A 354 22.33 36.44 3.36
CA PRO A 354 21.51 36.58 4.57
C PRO A 354 21.35 38.00 5.13
N ARG A 355 20.22 38.24 5.80
CA ARG A 355 19.96 39.23 6.87
C ARG A 355 18.51 39.04 7.38
N GLY A 356 18.19 39.00 8.67
CA GLY A 356 19.05 38.90 9.87
C GLY A 356 18.25 39.21 11.15
N SER A 357 18.58 38.53 12.27
CA SER A 357 18.32 38.88 13.70
C SER A 357 16.91 39.39 14.08
N ASN A 358 16.14 38.70 14.94
CA ASN A 358 16.40 38.43 16.37
C ASN A 358 15.66 37.15 16.83
N ALA A 359 16.01 36.40 17.89
CA ALA A 359 17.08 36.48 18.88
C ALA A 359 17.47 35.07 19.42
N THR A 360 18.56 34.97 20.20
CA THR A 360 19.04 33.81 20.97
C THR A 360 19.66 34.31 22.30
N ASP A 361 20.08 33.56 23.34
CA ASP A 361 20.23 32.11 23.62
C ASP A 361 19.79 31.80 25.09
N GLY A 362 19.39 30.57 25.42
CA GLY A 362 20.17 29.71 26.35
C GLY A 362 19.25 29.12 27.44
N TRP A 363 19.24 27.81 27.75
CA TRP A 363 20.25 26.91 28.36
C TRP A 363 20.36 26.98 29.91
N ASN A 364 20.26 25.78 30.52
CA ASN A 364 20.65 25.35 31.88
C ASN A 364 19.88 25.81 33.15
N SER A 365 18.91 24.97 33.51
CA SER A 365 18.93 24.08 34.70
C SER A 365 19.33 24.61 36.10
N GLY A 366 18.42 24.38 37.05
CA GLY A 366 18.58 24.61 38.49
C GLY A 366 17.67 25.74 38.97
N GLY A 367 16.86 25.60 40.02
CA GLY A 367 16.65 24.46 40.91
C GLY A 367 16.33 24.96 42.33
N GLU A 368 15.29 24.40 42.95
CA GLU A 368 14.78 24.70 44.31
C GLU A 368 13.73 25.83 44.49
N SER A 369 12.70 25.44 45.24
CA SER A 369 12.01 26.15 46.34
C SER A 369 11.21 27.45 46.12
N GLU A 370 9.89 27.24 46.09
CA GLU A 370 8.83 28.02 46.75
C GLU A 370 8.62 29.51 46.38
N ALA A 371 7.48 30.05 46.81
CA ALA A 371 6.97 31.35 46.36
C ALA A 371 6.93 32.38 47.49
N VAL A 372 7.08 33.67 47.15
CA VAL A 372 6.21 34.75 47.66
C VAL A 372 6.28 36.03 46.80
N VAL A 373 5.07 36.51 46.49
CA VAL A 373 4.56 37.83 46.06
C VAL A 373 5.48 39.09 46.10
N VAL A 374 5.25 40.02 45.15
CA VAL A 374 5.25 41.52 45.24
C VAL A 374 6.05 42.28 44.14
N LEU A 375 5.29 42.91 43.22
CA LEU A 375 5.44 44.20 42.52
C LEU A 375 6.82 44.74 41.98
N ASN A 376 6.96 44.70 40.65
CA ASN A 376 6.94 45.84 39.68
C ASN A 376 7.94 47.04 39.77
N ASN A 377 8.62 47.32 38.64
CA ASN A 377 9.33 48.57 38.22
C ASN A 377 10.57 49.03 39.03
N ASP A 378 11.50 49.86 38.52
CA ASP A 378 11.63 50.56 37.23
C ASP A 378 13.11 50.62 36.71
N SER A 379 13.40 51.49 35.74
CA SER A 379 14.55 51.49 34.82
C SER A 379 15.58 52.62 35.04
N ARG A 380 16.87 52.39 34.66
CA ARG A 380 17.63 53.19 33.66
C ARG A 380 19.16 52.95 33.57
N SER A 381 19.59 52.58 32.36
CA SER A 381 20.84 52.87 31.61
C SER A 381 21.99 53.74 32.16
N GLN A 382 23.25 53.35 31.87
CA GLN A 382 24.37 54.25 31.49
C GLN A 382 25.45 53.56 30.61
N TYR A 383 26.62 54.18 30.35
CA TYR A 383 27.28 54.17 29.00
C TYR A 383 28.83 53.98 28.95
N ARG A 384 29.32 53.26 27.90
CA ARG A 384 30.57 53.46 27.07
C ARG A 384 32.00 53.05 27.54
N GLN A 385 32.90 52.92 26.51
CA GLN A 385 34.39 52.80 26.45
C GLN A 385 34.97 51.37 26.18
N LEU A 386 36.14 51.12 25.54
CA LEU A 386 36.79 51.65 24.30
C LEU A 386 38.03 50.79 23.86
N PHE A 387 38.35 50.72 22.54
CA PHE A 387 39.66 50.40 21.87
C PHE A 387 40.28 48.96 21.97
N LEU A 388 40.61 48.26 20.86
CA LEU A 388 41.86 48.19 20.01
C LEU A 388 43.00 47.29 20.59
N SER A 389 43.85 46.54 19.82
CA SER A 389 44.00 46.19 18.38
C SER A 389 44.82 44.87 18.24
N THR A 390 44.98 44.20 17.07
CA THR A 390 46.09 44.35 16.08
C THR A 390 45.91 43.33 14.92
N THR A 391 46.60 43.48 13.77
CA THR A 391 46.37 42.76 12.48
C THR A 391 47.65 42.39 11.70
N THR A 392 47.62 41.36 10.82
CA THR A 392 48.29 41.37 9.47
C THR A 392 47.86 40.22 8.52
N SER A 393 48.01 40.52 7.22
CA SER A 393 47.75 39.85 5.91
C SER A 393 48.25 38.38 5.68
N THR A 394 48.04 37.66 4.55
CA THR A 394 48.07 38.11 3.11
C THR A 394 47.48 37.13 2.06
N SER A 395 46.90 37.69 0.97
CA SER A 395 46.82 37.21 -0.45
C SER A 395 45.97 35.99 -0.89
N THR A 396 45.51 36.07 -2.16
CA THR A 396 44.60 35.19 -2.91
C THR A 396 45.25 34.58 -4.17
N THR A 397 44.62 33.57 -4.81
CA THR A 397 44.38 33.45 -6.29
C THR A 397 43.52 32.20 -6.61
N SER A 398 42.87 32.17 -7.77
CA SER A 398 41.80 31.24 -8.21
C SER A 398 42.24 30.12 -9.17
N ILE A 399 41.41 29.07 -9.31
CA ILE A 399 41.33 28.25 -10.54
C ILE A 399 39.85 28.06 -10.93
N ILE A 400 39.42 28.74 -12.00
CA ILE A 400 38.18 28.46 -12.74
C ILE A 400 38.55 28.51 -14.22
N ASP A 401 38.97 27.37 -14.81
CA ASP A 401 39.38 27.34 -16.24
C ASP A 401 39.31 25.96 -16.94
N TYR A 402 38.87 24.88 -16.28
CA TYR A 402 39.11 23.51 -16.79
C TYR A 402 37.93 22.82 -17.51
N TYR A 403 36.75 23.43 -17.64
CA TYR A 403 35.56 22.76 -18.22
C TYR A 403 34.85 23.54 -19.35
N LYS A 404 35.61 23.94 -20.38
CA LYS A 404 35.08 24.36 -21.69
C LYS A 404 35.95 23.88 -22.87
N ALA A 405 35.95 22.59 -23.17
CA ALA A 405 36.45 22.08 -24.45
C ALA A 405 35.89 20.69 -24.82
N GLN A 406 35.95 20.39 -26.13
CA GLN A 406 35.84 19.05 -26.76
C GLN A 406 34.53 18.26 -26.61
N SER A 407 33.57 18.60 -27.48
CA SER A 407 32.74 17.59 -28.15
C SER A 407 33.17 17.47 -29.63
N THR A 408 33.79 16.35 -30.04
CA THR A 408 33.96 15.98 -31.47
C THR A 408 34.26 14.48 -31.63
N ASN A 409 33.67 13.87 -32.65
CA ASN A 409 33.80 12.44 -32.97
C ASN A 409 35.19 12.03 -33.49
N LYS A 410 35.67 10.82 -33.16
CA LYS A 410 35.66 9.68 -34.12
C LYS A 410 36.04 8.33 -33.49
N SER A 411 35.84 7.27 -34.27
CA SER A 411 35.88 5.84 -33.93
C SER A 411 37.30 5.24 -33.83
N ILE A 412 37.45 4.22 -32.96
CA ILE A 412 38.21 2.97 -33.18
C ILE A 412 37.79 1.94 -32.12
N ALA A 413 37.91 0.64 -32.42
CA ALA A 413 37.66 -0.50 -31.54
C ALA A 413 38.43 -1.73 -32.07
N PRO A 414 38.55 -2.87 -31.34
CA PRO A 414 38.52 -3.08 -29.87
C PRO A 414 39.74 -3.89 -29.34
N SER A 415 40.08 -3.82 -28.04
CA SER A 415 41.00 -4.80 -27.42
C SER A 415 41.03 -4.84 -25.87
N VAL A 416 41.11 -6.08 -25.34
CA VAL A 416 41.79 -6.55 -24.10
C VAL A 416 41.45 -5.92 -22.72
N LEU A 417 40.58 -6.63 -22.00
CA LEU A 417 40.76 -7.24 -20.65
C LEU A 417 41.70 -6.68 -19.54
N THR A 418 41.23 -6.93 -18.30
CA THR A 418 41.94 -7.25 -17.03
C THR A 418 42.59 -6.19 -16.12
N THR A 419 42.21 -6.26 -14.83
CA THR A 419 42.96 -5.93 -13.59
C THR A 419 43.41 -4.47 -13.34
N SER A 420 43.44 -3.92 -12.12
CA SER A 420 43.42 -4.55 -10.78
C SER A 420 42.84 -3.66 -9.67
N PHE A 421 42.68 -4.22 -8.46
CA PHE A 421 42.29 -3.52 -7.22
C PHE A 421 43.47 -3.55 -6.21
N LEU A 422 43.38 -2.77 -5.12
CA LEU A 422 44.26 -2.77 -3.92
C LEU A 422 45.68 -2.15 -4.01
N ALA A 423 45.78 -0.89 -3.59
CA ALA A 423 46.87 -0.33 -2.77
C ALA A 423 46.32 0.92 -2.03
N ALA A 424 46.67 1.25 -0.79
CA ALA A 424 47.50 0.56 0.21
C ALA A 424 47.06 0.93 1.64
N LEU A 425 47.37 0.06 2.61
CA LEU A 425 47.37 0.38 4.05
C LEU A 425 48.67 -0.11 4.67
N SER A 426 49.56 0.82 5.06
CA SER A 426 50.46 0.70 6.23
C SER A 426 51.50 1.83 6.24
N ARG A 427 51.60 2.59 7.35
CA ARG A 427 52.55 2.32 8.44
C ARG A 427 52.30 3.26 9.64
N PRO A 428 52.78 2.94 10.85
CA PRO A 428 52.53 3.70 12.08
C PRO A 428 53.73 4.54 12.54
N THR A 429 53.51 5.43 13.50
CA THR A 429 54.55 5.93 14.43
C THR A 429 53.96 6.25 15.81
N THR A 430 54.80 6.21 16.84
CA THR A 430 54.47 6.36 18.27
C THR A 430 55.22 7.53 18.91
N ILE A 431 54.87 7.94 20.14
CA ILE A 431 55.77 8.27 21.30
C ILE A 431 55.05 9.04 22.45
N ASN A 432 55.08 8.45 23.67
CA ASN A 432 55.30 8.98 25.06
C ASN A 432 55.08 10.49 25.43
N ARG A 433 54.84 10.92 26.70
CA ARG A 433 54.90 10.28 28.06
C ARG A 433 54.22 11.12 29.19
N GLY A 434 53.83 10.46 30.30
CA GLY A 434 53.77 10.98 31.70
C GLY A 434 52.39 11.46 32.23
N SER A 435 51.84 11.16 33.44
CA SER A 435 52.31 10.86 34.83
C SER A 435 52.75 12.08 35.64
N LEU A 436 52.36 12.38 36.91
CA LEU A 436 51.66 11.69 38.02
C LEU A 436 50.47 12.59 38.56
N SER A 437 49.69 12.39 39.64
CA SER A 437 49.88 11.78 41.00
C SER A 437 48.57 11.26 41.67
N SER A 438 48.56 11.06 43.01
CA SER A 438 47.84 9.93 43.65
C SER A 438 47.18 10.17 45.03
N VAL A 439 45.99 9.56 45.27
CA VAL A 439 45.53 8.89 46.55
C VAL A 439 45.25 9.82 47.77
N PRO A 440 44.41 9.48 48.81
CA PRO A 440 43.58 8.30 49.11
C PRO A 440 42.04 8.55 49.36
N SER A 441 41.32 7.46 49.66
CA SER A 441 39.98 7.35 50.30
C SER A 441 40.05 7.54 51.85
N PRO A 442 39.06 7.19 52.74
CA PRO A 442 37.67 6.71 52.56
C PRO A 442 36.56 7.23 53.56
N HIS A 443 35.27 6.95 53.25
CA HIS A 443 34.15 6.56 54.17
C HIS A 443 33.73 7.40 55.42
N PRO A 444 32.62 7.08 56.14
CA PRO A 444 31.37 6.35 55.80
C PRO A 444 30.06 7.10 56.20
N ALA A 445 28.89 6.47 55.97
CA ALA A 445 27.54 6.93 56.33
C ALA A 445 27.10 6.61 57.78
N ARG A 446 25.90 7.06 58.20
CA ARG A 446 25.12 6.47 59.33
C ARG A 446 23.60 6.68 59.24
N HIS A 447 22.85 5.78 59.90
CA HIS A 447 21.38 5.72 60.02
C HIS A 447 20.90 6.07 61.46
N GLY A 448 19.60 6.38 61.60
CA GLY A 448 18.81 6.36 62.85
C GLY A 448 17.88 7.59 62.98
N SER A 449 16.55 7.51 63.20
CA SER A 449 15.70 6.85 64.23
C SER A 449 15.76 7.53 65.62
N SER A 450 14.67 7.84 66.35
CA SER A 450 13.21 7.84 66.06
C SER A 450 12.41 8.40 67.26
N ARG A 451 11.17 8.90 67.06
CA ARG A 451 10.16 9.29 68.11
C ARG A 451 10.57 10.52 68.96
N THR A 452 9.74 11.21 69.76
CA THR A 452 8.46 10.85 70.45
C THR A 452 7.50 12.07 70.58
N ALA A 453 6.27 11.87 71.09
CA ALA A 453 5.11 12.79 70.99
C ALA A 453 4.84 13.74 72.18
N THR A 454 4.06 14.82 71.94
CA THR A 454 3.17 15.58 72.89
C THR A 454 2.32 16.64 72.14
N VAL A 455 1.16 17.17 72.61
CA VAL A 455 -0.03 16.57 73.29
C VAL A 455 -1.24 17.57 73.32
N ASN A 456 -2.49 17.05 73.32
CA ASN A 456 -3.78 17.64 73.79
C ASN A 456 -4.57 18.80 73.09
N PHE A 457 -5.90 18.69 73.31
CA PHE A 457 -7.02 19.66 73.40
C PHE A 457 -7.83 20.19 72.19
N THR A 458 -9.16 20.18 72.42
CA THR A 458 -10.34 20.64 71.65
C THR A 458 -11.47 20.93 72.71
N PRO A 459 -12.74 21.25 72.40
CA PRO A 459 -13.41 21.80 71.20
C PRO A 459 -13.99 23.22 71.51
N PRO A 460 -15.26 23.65 71.20
CA PRO A 460 -16.51 23.02 71.67
C PRO A 460 -17.80 23.07 70.76
N TYR A 461 -18.63 22.01 70.86
CA TYR A 461 -20.13 22.01 70.85
C TYR A 461 -20.93 22.43 69.58
N THR A 462 -22.18 21.96 69.33
CA THR A 462 -23.18 21.26 70.18
C THR A 462 -23.89 20.08 69.46
N GLN A 463 -24.21 19.05 70.27
CA GLN A 463 -25.13 17.88 70.26
C GLN A 463 -26.42 17.90 69.35
N ILE A 464 -27.24 16.84 69.17
CA ILE A 464 -27.70 15.71 70.05
C ILE A 464 -27.84 14.35 69.30
N GLU A 465 -27.87 13.28 70.11
CA GLU A 465 -28.08 11.82 69.90
C GLU A 465 -29.44 11.44 69.22
N GLN A 466 -29.90 10.17 69.01
CA GLN A 466 -29.57 8.76 69.42
C GLN A 466 -30.28 7.82 68.36
N ASP A 467 -30.24 6.47 68.28
CA ASP A 467 -29.59 5.37 69.02
C ASP A 467 -29.20 4.18 68.06
N GLN A 468 -29.84 3.00 68.11
CA GLN A 468 -29.33 1.72 67.55
C GLN A 468 -30.35 0.79 66.84
N THR A 469 -29.81 -0.28 66.23
CA THR A 469 -30.42 -1.59 65.88
C THR A 469 -31.07 -1.81 64.50
N THR A 470 -31.16 -3.09 64.13
CA THR A 470 -31.49 -3.70 62.82
C THR A 470 -32.46 -4.89 63.04
N PRO A 471 -32.97 -5.57 61.98
CA PRO A 471 -33.58 -5.10 60.72
C PRO A 471 -34.93 -5.81 60.42
N GLN A 472 -35.73 -5.34 59.42
CA GLN A 472 -36.38 -6.19 58.37
C GLN A 472 -37.42 -5.46 57.47
N ASN A 473 -37.58 -6.00 56.25
CA ASN A 473 -38.78 -6.06 55.39
C ASN A 473 -39.58 -4.80 54.95
N SER A 474 -39.42 -4.51 53.64
CA SER A 474 -40.49 -4.33 52.64
C SER A 474 -41.28 -3.01 52.47
N SER A 475 -41.39 -2.63 51.18
CA SER A 475 -42.47 -1.89 50.49
C SER A 475 -42.31 -0.38 50.14
N SER A 476 -42.73 -0.08 48.90
CA SER A 476 -43.10 1.22 48.30
C SER A 476 -42.15 2.45 48.32
N ALA A 477 -41.43 2.58 47.19
CA ALA A 477 -41.52 3.70 46.21
C ALA A 477 -41.00 5.13 46.49
N LEU A 478 -40.19 5.62 45.53
CA LEU A 478 -40.00 7.02 45.08
C LEU A 478 -39.40 8.04 46.10
N SER A 479 -38.29 8.75 45.86
CA SER A 479 -37.55 8.98 44.60
C SER A 479 -36.17 9.65 44.79
N SER A 480 -35.46 9.87 43.66
CA SER A 480 -34.38 10.87 43.42
C SER A 480 -32.89 10.51 43.70
N ARG A 481 -32.10 10.54 42.60
CA ARG A 481 -30.69 10.96 42.41
C ARG A 481 -29.64 10.49 43.46
N SER A 482 -28.60 9.74 43.07
CA SER A 482 -27.42 10.35 42.39
C SER A 482 -26.33 9.35 41.92
N ILE A 483 -25.70 9.68 40.79
CA ILE A 483 -24.25 9.54 40.46
C ILE A 483 -23.62 8.13 40.16
N CYS A 484 -22.68 8.17 39.19
CA CYS A 484 -21.54 7.27 38.90
C CYS A 484 -21.63 6.10 37.87
N ASN A 485 -20.51 6.03 37.12
CA ASN A 485 -19.89 4.87 36.46
C ASN A 485 -20.65 4.09 35.38
N PHE A 486 -20.42 4.46 34.12
CA PHE A 486 -20.80 3.66 32.95
C PHE A 486 -19.65 2.70 32.55
N SER A 487 -19.65 1.49 33.09
CA SER A 487 -18.69 0.43 32.71
C SER A 487 -19.21 -0.38 31.51
N SER A 488 -18.28 -0.80 30.65
CA SER A 488 -18.54 -1.59 29.43
C SER A 488 -19.34 -2.87 29.69
N GLN A 489 -20.54 -2.99 29.10
CA GLN A 489 -21.15 -4.26 28.75
C GLN A 489 -21.80 -4.21 27.36
N TYR A 490 -21.40 -5.12 26.48
CA TYR A 490 -22.15 -5.48 25.27
C TYR A 490 -23.28 -6.43 25.67
N THR A 491 -24.46 -5.89 25.99
CA THR A 491 -25.67 -6.72 26.13
C THR A 491 -26.24 -7.07 24.77
N ALA A 492 -26.40 -8.36 24.50
CA ALA A 492 -27.22 -8.82 23.39
C ALA A 492 -28.69 -8.49 23.70
N VAL A 493 -29.35 -7.74 22.81
CA VAL A 493 -30.78 -7.46 22.95
C VAL A 493 -31.57 -8.73 22.66
N GLN A 494 -32.06 -9.39 23.72
CA GLN A 494 -33.12 -10.38 23.56
C GLN A 494 -34.37 -9.64 23.08
N TYR A 495 -34.92 -10.07 21.94
CA TYR A 495 -36.22 -9.63 21.47
C TYR A 495 -37.31 -10.17 22.40
N ASN A 496 -37.76 -9.35 23.34
CA ASN A 496 -39.06 -9.56 23.96
C ASN A 496 -40.14 -9.20 22.94
N SER A 497 -40.85 -10.21 22.45
CA SER A 497 -41.89 -10.08 21.43
C SER A 497 -43.15 -9.41 21.99
N ILE A 498 -43.19 -8.08 21.94
CA ILE A 498 -44.44 -7.33 22.02
C ILE A 498 -44.97 -7.21 20.58
N SER A 499 -45.81 -8.16 20.17
CA SER A 499 -46.44 -8.17 18.85
C SER A 499 -47.57 -7.12 18.80
N THR A 500 -47.23 -5.89 18.42
CA THR A 500 -48.20 -5.02 17.75
C THR A 500 -48.29 -5.46 16.30
N ASP A 501 -49.46 -5.91 15.85
CA ASP A 501 -49.71 -6.31 14.45
C ASP A 501 -49.72 -5.07 13.53
N LYS A 502 -48.52 -4.54 13.25
CA LYS A 502 -48.29 -3.60 12.15
C LYS A 502 -48.05 -4.41 10.87
N MET A 503 -48.92 -4.21 9.89
CA MET A 503 -48.68 -4.70 8.53
C MET A 503 -47.36 -4.14 7.99
N ALA A 504 -46.57 -4.98 7.33
CA ALA A 504 -45.36 -4.54 6.64
C ALA A 504 -45.69 -3.56 5.50
N ILE A 505 -44.76 -2.65 5.22
CA ILE A 505 -44.88 -1.64 4.16
C ILE A 505 -44.75 -2.36 2.82
N GLY A 506 -45.86 -2.49 2.09
CA GLY A 506 -45.86 -3.05 0.75
C GLY A 506 -45.04 -2.18 -0.21
N VAL A 507 -43.95 -2.72 -0.72
CA VAL A 507 -42.96 -2.02 -1.54
C VAL A 507 -42.86 -2.64 -2.93
N ALA A 508 -42.51 -1.83 -3.93
CA ALA A 508 -42.14 -2.32 -5.25
C ALA A 508 -40.73 -1.86 -5.68
N ILE A 509 -40.04 -2.71 -6.46
CA ILE A 509 -38.73 -2.38 -7.03
C ILE A 509 -38.89 -1.99 -8.50
N ILE A 510 -38.45 -0.79 -8.85
CA ILE A 510 -38.61 -0.16 -10.15
C ILE A 510 -37.26 -0.17 -10.88
N GLY A 511 -37.10 -1.14 -11.80
CA GLY A 511 -35.89 -1.39 -12.57
C GLY A 511 -35.17 -2.68 -12.15
N SER A 512 -35.15 -3.68 -13.03
CA SER A 512 -34.49 -4.98 -12.79
C SER A 512 -33.00 -5.00 -13.19
N GLY A 513 -32.26 -3.93 -12.86
CA GLY A 513 -30.84 -3.79 -13.18
C GLY A 513 -29.90 -4.49 -12.18
N ILE A 514 -28.61 -4.55 -12.51
CA ILE A 514 -27.54 -5.18 -11.71
C ILE A 514 -27.63 -4.82 -10.21
N PHE A 515 -27.84 -3.55 -9.89
CA PHE A 515 -27.88 -3.07 -8.50
C PHE A 515 -29.18 -3.48 -7.77
N ALA A 516 -30.31 -3.52 -8.49
CA ALA A 516 -31.55 -4.04 -7.92
C ALA A 516 -31.46 -5.54 -7.60
N THR A 517 -30.90 -6.32 -8.52
CA THR A 517 -30.62 -7.76 -8.35
C THR A 517 -29.66 -8.04 -7.20
N GLU A 518 -28.54 -7.32 -7.11
CA GLU A 518 -27.47 -7.64 -6.16
C GLU A 518 -27.59 -6.96 -4.79
N GLN A 519 -28.30 -5.83 -4.69
CA GLN A 519 -28.32 -5.00 -3.48
C GLN A 519 -29.74 -4.75 -2.95
N HIS A 520 -30.64 -4.15 -3.75
CA HIS A 520 -31.95 -3.72 -3.24
C HIS A 520 -32.89 -4.89 -2.91
N LEU A 521 -33.03 -5.90 -3.79
CA LEU A 521 -33.84 -7.08 -3.45
C LEU A 521 -33.31 -7.77 -2.17
N PRO A 522 -32.00 -8.10 -2.05
CA PRO A 522 -31.43 -8.61 -0.80
C PRO A 522 -31.48 -7.67 0.42
N ALA A 523 -31.84 -6.39 0.26
CA ALA A 523 -32.00 -5.42 1.34
C ALA A 523 -33.46 -5.29 1.80
N VAL A 524 -34.41 -5.27 0.87
CA VAL A 524 -35.86 -5.39 1.15
C VAL A 524 -36.13 -6.67 1.93
N GLU A 525 -35.63 -7.81 1.43
CA GLU A 525 -35.76 -9.12 2.09
C GLU A 525 -34.98 -9.26 3.42
N ALA A 526 -34.25 -8.23 3.86
CA ALA A 526 -33.47 -8.25 5.10
C ALA A 526 -34.09 -7.43 6.23
N THR A 527 -35.23 -6.76 6.00
CA THR A 527 -35.97 -6.03 7.03
C THR A 527 -37.42 -6.53 7.09
N PRO A 528 -37.98 -6.82 8.29
CA PRO A 528 -39.39 -7.21 8.42
C PRO A 528 -40.36 -6.04 8.21
N LEU A 529 -39.84 -4.81 8.08
CA LEU A 529 -40.66 -3.60 7.86
C LEU A 529 -41.16 -3.46 6.42
N LEU A 530 -40.57 -4.17 5.45
CA LEU A 530 -40.93 -4.10 4.04
C LEU A 530 -41.41 -5.47 3.54
N GLU A 531 -42.41 -5.48 2.67
CA GLU A 531 -42.87 -6.66 1.95
C GLU A 531 -42.88 -6.39 0.44
N LEU A 532 -42.12 -7.16 -0.34
CA LEU A 532 -42.03 -6.95 -1.79
C LEU A 532 -43.31 -7.44 -2.48
N LYS A 533 -44.13 -6.51 -2.98
CA LYS A 533 -45.40 -6.81 -3.67
C LYS A 533 -45.27 -6.92 -5.18
N ALA A 534 -44.38 -6.13 -5.78
CA ALA A 534 -44.23 -6.07 -7.23
C ALA A 534 -42.82 -5.67 -7.69
N ILE A 535 -42.48 -6.07 -8.91
CA ILE A 535 -41.30 -5.60 -9.65
C ILE A 535 -41.77 -5.00 -10.98
N PHE A 536 -41.26 -3.82 -11.29
CA PHE A 536 -41.41 -3.18 -12.59
C PHE A 536 -40.09 -3.14 -13.36
N SER A 537 -40.14 -3.25 -14.68
CA SER A 537 -39.00 -3.01 -15.56
C SER A 537 -39.45 -2.58 -16.95
N ARG A 538 -38.54 -2.04 -17.77
CA ARG A 538 -38.83 -1.71 -19.18
C ARG A 538 -39.10 -2.94 -20.08
N SER A 539 -38.95 -4.14 -19.53
CA SER A 539 -39.36 -5.38 -20.19
C SER A 539 -39.76 -6.45 -19.18
N LEU A 540 -40.87 -7.14 -19.46
CA LEU A 540 -41.46 -8.20 -18.66
C LEU A 540 -40.47 -9.35 -18.43
N LEU A 541 -39.63 -9.67 -19.42
CA LEU A 541 -38.58 -10.67 -19.30
C LEU A 541 -37.62 -10.34 -18.15
N ALA A 542 -37.26 -9.06 -17.99
CA ALA A 542 -36.35 -8.60 -16.94
C ALA A 542 -37.06 -8.50 -15.58
N ALA A 543 -38.33 -8.08 -15.55
CA ALA A 543 -39.15 -8.07 -14.33
C ALA A 543 -39.30 -9.50 -13.77
N THR A 544 -39.70 -10.46 -14.61
CA THR A 544 -39.85 -11.88 -14.28
C THR A 544 -38.54 -12.52 -13.88
N ALA A 545 -37.42 -12.19 -14.52
CA ALA A 545 -36.10 -12.68 -14.11
C ALA A 545 -35.70 -12.25 -12.69
N LEU A 546 -36.09 -11.05 -12.24
CA LEU A 546 -35.87 -10.60 -10.86
C LEU A 546 -36.90 -11.21 -9.89
N ALA A 547 -38.17 -11.33 -10.29
CA ALA A 547 -39.21 -11.96 -9.47
C ALA A 547 -38.92 -13.44 -9.18
N THR A 548 -38.37 -14.17 -10.16
CA THR A 548 -38.02 -15.60 -10.04
C THR A 548 -36.96 -15.88 -8.96
N ILE A 549 -36.18 -14.87 -8.53
CA ILE A 549 -35.17 -15.00 -7.48
C ILE A 549 -35.56 -14.32 -6.16
N ALA A 550 -36.75 -13.71 -6.08
CA ALA A 550 -37.26 -13.09 -4.87
C ALA A 550 -37.91 -14.15 -3.93
N LYS A 551 -38.02 -13.82 -2.64
CA LYS A 551 -38.79 -14.61 -1.68
C LYS A 551 -40.28 -14.24 -1.73
N GLY A 552 -41.11 -15.22 -2.08
CA GLY A 552 -42.56 -15.09 -2.13
C GLY A 552 -43.10 -15.01 -3.55
N ASP A 553 -44.41 -14.82 -3.68
CA ASP A 553 -45.05 -14.52 -4.96
C ASP A 553 -45.03 -13.01 -5.17
N VAL A 554 -44.52 -12.56 -6.33
CA VAL A 554 -44.22 -11.14 -6.59
C VAL A 554 -44.71 -10.78 -7.98
N ASP A 555 -45.66 -9.85 -8.07
CA ASP A 555 -46.23 -9.43 -9.35
C ASP A 555 -45.18 -8.78 -10.26
N THR A 556 -45.35 -8.97 -11.57
CA THR A 556 -44.51 -8.37 -12.61
C THR A 556 -45.29 -7.36 -13.45
N TYR A 557 -44.68 -6.20 -13.65
CA TYR A 557 -45.17 -5.08 -14.44
C TYR A 557 -44.09 -4.64 -15.44
N ALA A 558 -44.47 -4.17 -16.63
CA ALA A 558 -43.53 -3.65 -17.61
C ALA A 558 -44.15 -2.75 -18.68
N ASP A 559 -43.31 -1.92 -19.29
CA ASP A 559 -43.68 -1.07 -20.44
C ASP A 559 -44.07 -1.88 -21.70
N ASP A 560 -43.63 -3.14 -21.80
CA ASP A 560 -43.95 -4.07 -22.89
C ASP A 560 -45.07 -5.08 -22.53
N ASN A 561 -45.86 -4.79 -21.48
CA ASN A 561 -46.91 -5.67 -20.97
C ASN A 561 -48.27 -4.96 -20.95
N ASP A 562 -49.13 -5.25 -21.94
CA ASP A 562 -50.44 -4.61 -22.14
C ASP A 562 -51.30 -4.64 -20.86
N GLY A 563 -51.59 -3.45 -20.31
CA GLY A 563 -52.42 -3.29 -19.11
C GLY A 563 -51.72 -3.57 -17.76
N LYS A 564 -50.42 -3.89 -17.75
CA LYS A 564 -49.58 -3.96 -16.54
C LYS A 564 -48.35 -3.03 -16.67
N ASP A 565 -48.61 -1.77 -17.01
CA ASP A 565 -47.61 -0.70 -17.08
C ASP A 565 -47.25 -0.12 -15.69
N TYR A 566 -46.45 0.96 -15.68
CA TYR A 566 -46.07 1.64 -14.43
C TYR A 566 -47.25 2.36 -13.73
N ALA A 567 -48.22 2.87 -14.48
CA ALA A 567 -49.39 3.54 -13.91
C ALA A 567 -50.32 2.52 -13.22
N ALA A 568 -50.49 1.34 -13.79
CA ALA A 568 -51.21 0.22 -13.20
C ALA A 568 -50.54 -0.29 -11.90
N LEU A 569 -49.20 -0.26 -11.81
CA LEU A 569 -48.49 -0.52 -10.56
C LEU A 569 -48.77 0.58 -9.53
N LEU A 570 -48.62 1.85 -9.90
CA LEU A 570 -48.84 2.97 -8.97
C LEU A 570 -50.29 3.08 -8.48
N ALA A 571 -51.27 2.61 -9.26
CA ALA A 571 -52.68 2.56 -8.86
C ALA A 571 -52.99 1.56 -7.73
N ARG A 572 -52.08 0.63 -7.41
CA ARG A 572 -52.30 -0.36 -6.34
C ARG A 572 -52.37 0.27 -4.96
N SER A 573 -53.31 -0.23 -4.14
CA SER A 573 -53.48 0.18 -2.75
C SER A 573 -52.58 -0.58 -1.76
N ASP A 574 -52.13 -1.79 -2.12
CA ASP A 574 -51.23 -2.60 -1.29
C ASP A 574 -49.75 -2.21 -1.45
N ILE A 575 -49.40 -1.43 -2.49
CA ILE A 575 -48.09 -0.78 -2.65
C ILE A 575 -48.19 0.64 -2.09
N THR A 576 -47.47 0.91 -1.00
CA THR A 576 -47.36 2.24 -0.39
C THR A 576 -46.01 2.90 -0.64
N ALA A 577 -44.99 2.13 -1.02
CA ALA A 577 -43.64 2.63 -1.25
C ALA A 577 -42.98 2.03 -2.51
N VAL A 578 -42.00 2.72 -3.08
CA VAL A 578 -41.21 2.24 -4.23
C VAL A 578 -39.71 2.51 -4.06
N ILE A 579 -38.88 1.58 -4.51
CA ILE A 579 -37.43 1.75 -4.63
C ILE A 579 -37.07 1.83 -6.11
N ILE A 580 -36.46 2.93 -6.54
CA ILE A 580 -36.17 3.23 -7.95
C ILE A 580 -34.68 3.06 -8.22
N ALA A 581 -34.33 2.14 -9.13
CA ALA A 581 -32.96 1.79 -9.48
C ALA A 581 -32.77 1.82 -11.01
N LEU A 582 -32.86 3.02 -11.58
CA LEU A 582 -32.90 3.27 -13.02
C LEU A 582 -31.67 4.06 -13.51
N PRO A 583 -31.42 4.15 -14.83
CA PRO A 583 -30.39 5.06 -15.37
C PRO A 583 -30.64 6.51 -14.93
N ILE A 584 -29.57 7.27 -14.67
CA ILE A 584 -29.62 8.64 -14.09
C ILE A 584 -30.66 9.53 -14.81
N ASN A 585 -30.62 9.56 -16.13
CA ASN A 585 -31.51 10.40 -16.95
C ASN A 585 -32.97 9.93 -17.00
N ALA A 586 -33.27 8.70 -16.56
CA ALA A 586 -34.62 8.15 -16.52
C ALA A 586 -35.29 8.35 -15.15
N GLN A 587 -34.53 8.38 -14.05
CA GLN A 587 -35.10 8.36 -12.70
C GLN A 587 -36.12 9.46 -12.40
N PRO A 588 -35.91 10.74 -12.77
CA PRO A 588 -36.79 11.85 -12.38
C PRO A 588 -38.27 11.63 -12.74
N VAL A 589 -38.57 11.14 -13.95
CA VAL A 589 -39.95 10.90 -14.40
C VAL A 589 -40.67 9.85 -13.54
N TYR A 590 -39.94 8.81 -13.11
CA TYR A 590 -40.50 7.77 -12.23
C TYR A 590 -40.65 8.27 -10.79
N ILE A 591 -39.72 9.11 -10.30
CA ILE A 591 -39.80 9.75 -8.99
C ILE A 591 -41.03 10.70 -8.95
N GLU A 592 -41.20 11.56 -9.95
CA GLU A 592 -42.33 12.49 -10.05
C GLU A 592 -43.68 11.74 -10.07
N ALA A 593 -43.80 10.71 -10.91
CA ALA A 593 -45.02 9.90 -11.02
C ALA A 593 -45.35 9.15 -9.70
N ALA A 594 -44.35 8.56 -9.03
CA ALA A 594 -44.56 7.88 -7.76
C ALA A 594 -45.00 8.83 -6.64
N LEU A 595 -44.37 10.00 -6.53
CA LEU A 595 -44.72 11.03 -5.54
C LEU A 595 -46.11 11.63 -5.82
N ALA A 596 -46.46 11.84 -7.09
CA ALA A 596 -47.80 12.27 -7.51
C ALA A 596 -48.88 11.22 -7.18
N ALA A 597 -48.55 9.93 -7.31
CA ALA A 597 -49.39 8.81 -6.88
C ALA A 597 -49.38 8.58 -5.35
N GLY A 598 -48.77 9.49 -4.57
CA GLY A 598 -48.75 9.46 -3.10
C GLY A 598 -47.87 8.37 -2.49
N LYS A 599 -46.97 7.74 -3.26
CA LYS A 599 -46.07 6.68 -2.78
C LYS A 599 -44.84 7.29 -2.11
N HIS A 600 -44.34 6.62 -1.08
CA HIS A 600 -42.99 6.89 -0.56
C HIS A 600 -41.94 6.42 -1.58
N VAL A 601 -40.87 7.18 -1.78
CA VAL A 601 -39.83 6.91 -2.78
C VAL A 601 -38.46 6.80 -2.12
N LEU A 602 -37.70 5.78 -2.49
CA LEU A 602 -36.24 5.72 -2.33
C LEU A 602 -35.61 5.60 -3.72
N SER A 603 -34.97 6.66 -4.20
CA SER A 603 -34.30 6.65 -5.51
C SER A 603 -32.80 6.43 -5.37
N GLU A 604 -32.21 5.60 -6.23
CA GLU A 604 -30.74 5.51 -6.38
C GLU A 604 -30.10 6.88 -6.55
N LYS A 605 -28.86 7.03 -6.06
CA LYS A 605 -27.99 8.17 -6.35
C LYS A 605 -27.41 8.09 -7.79
N PRO A 606 -26.94 9.21 -8.37
CA PRO A 606 -27.14 10.59 -7.94
C PRO A 606 -28.61 11.03 -8.06
N ILE A 607 -28.97 12.06 -7.28
CA ILE A 607 -30.32 12.66 -7.26
C ILE A 607 -30.82 13.07 -8.66
N ALA A 608 -29.93 13.59 -9.51
CA ALA A 608 -30.19 13.86 -10.92
C ALA A 608 -28.85 13.92 -11.70
N LYS A 609 -28.95 14.21 -13.01
CA LYS A 609 -27.79 14.41 -13.91
C LYS A 609 -27.01 15.71 -13.68
N ASP A 610 -27.65 16.74 -13.14
CA ASP A 610 -27.10 18.08 -12.91
C ASP A 610 -27.91 18.81 -11.84
N ILE A 611 -27.34 19.88 -11.29
CA ILE A 611 -27.96 20.72 -10.24
C ILE A 611 -29.35 21.20 -10.67
N GLU A 612 -29.50 21.70 -11.90
CA GLU A 612 -30.77 22.27 -12.40
C GLU A 612 -31.90 21.22 -12.41
N SER A 613 -31.60 19.98 -12.80
CA SER A 613 -32.57 18.88 -12.79
C SER A 613 -32.92 18.44 -11.36
N ALA A 614 -31.94 18.45 -10.45
CA ALA A 614 -32.17 18.13 -9.03
C ALA A 614 -33.01 19.20 -8.32
N GLU A 615 -32.75 20.49 -8.57
CA GLU A 615 -33.52 21.61 -8.01
C GLU A 615 -34.97 21.61 -8.48
N LYS A 616 -35.24 21.28 -9.76
CA LYS A 616 -36.60 21.11 -10.29
C LYS A 616 -37.35 19.98 -9.59
N LEU A 617 -36.68 18.84 -9.39
CA LEU A 617 -37.27 17.66 -8.75
C LEU A 617 -37.54 17.89 -7.25
N ILE A 618 -36.66 18.62 -6.56
CA ILE A 618 -36.86 19.08 -5.18
C ILE A 618 -38.02 20.07 -5.10
N HIS A 619 -38.09 21.06 -5.99
CA HIS A 619 -39.21 22.02 -6.03
C HIS A 619 -40.56 21.31 -6.27
N PHE A 620 -40.60 20.33 -7.18
CA PHE A 620 -41.78 19.48 -7.40
C PHE A 620 -42.17 18.73 -6.12
N TYR A 621 -41.21 18.10 -5.44
CA TYR A 621 -41.44 17.40 -4.17
C TYR A 621 -41.97 18.33 -3.08
N THR A 622 -41.33 19.48 -2.83
CA THR A 622 -41.79 20.47 -1.85
C THR A 622 -43.20 20.98 -2.17
N ALA A 623 -43.50 21.27 -3.44
CA ALA A 623 -44.84 21.68 -3.86
C ALA A 623 -45.92 20.59 -3.71
N LEU A 624 -45.55 19.31 -3.56
CA LEU A 624 -46.46 18.24 -3.13
C LEU A 624 -46.62 18.19 -1.60
N LYS A 625 -45.55 18.42 -0.84
CA LYS A 625 -45.61 18.49 0.64
C LYS A 625 -46.46 19.66 1.12
N GLU A 626 -46.33 20.83 0.48
CA GLU A 626 -47.16 22.01 0.72
C GLU A 626 -48.65 21.76 0.44
N LYS A 627 -48.97 20.91 -0.54
CA LYS A 627 -50.34 20.45 -0.84
C LYS A 627 -50.82 19.34 0.10
N GLY A 628 -50.08 19.04 1.17
CA GLY A 628 -50.44 18.05 2.19
C GLY A 628 -50.07 16.61 1.85
N SER A 629 -49.21 16.35 0.85
CA SER A 629 -48.80 14.99 0.51
C SER A 629 -48.01 14.33 1.65
N LYS A 630 -48.43 13.14 2.04
CA LYS A 630 -47.74 12.29 3.02
C LYS A 630 -46.58 11.49 2.42
N ALA A 631 -46.45 11.48 1.09
CA ALA A 631 -45.31 10.87 0.41
C ALA A 631 -43.99 11.45 0.94
N THR A 632 -42.98 10.60 1.07
CA THR A 632 -41.62 10.99 1.43
C THR A 632 -40.66 10.63 0.30
N TRP A 633 -39.64 11.43 0.05
CA TRP A 633 -38.59 11.13 -0.92
C TRP A 633 -37.24 11.04 -0.21
N GLY A 634 -36.62 9.86 -0.30
CA GLY A 634 -35.23 9.64 0.07
C GLY A 634 -34.37 9.35 -1.17
N VAL A 635 -33.10 9.76 -1.11
CA VAL A 635 -32.05 9.34 -2.05
C VAL A 635 -31.16 8.30 -1.36
N ALA A 636 -30.97 7.15 -2.01
CA ALA A 636 -30.09 6.08 -1.55
C ALA A 636 -28.62 6.43 -1.86
N GLU A 637 -27.95 7.04 -0.88
CA GLU A 637 -26.49 7.18 -0.88
C GLU A 637 -25.88 6.32 0.24
N ASN A 638 -25.61 5.06 -0.12
CA ASN A 638 -25.29 3.98 0.79
C ASN A 638 -23.99 4.19 1.58
N PHE A 639 -23.08 5.07 1.14
CA PHE A 639 -21.85 5.37 1.88
C PHE A 639 -22.14 6.04 3.22
N ARG A 640 -23.26 6.78 3.36
CA ARG A 640 -23.69 7.34 4.65
C ARG A 640 -24.03 6.28 5.70
N PHE A 641 -24.36 5.06 5.25
CA PHE A 641 -24.81 3.95 6.09
C PHE A 641 -23.73 2.88 6.34
N MET A 642 -22.50 3.10 5.85
CA MET A 642 -21.39 2.16 6.08
C MET A 642 -20.75 2.36 7.46
N ALA A 643 -20.70 1.28 8.25
CA ALA A 643 -20.16 1.30 9.62
C ALA A 643 -18.75 1.92 9.78
N PRO A 644 -17.78 1.75 8.85
CA PRO A 644 -16.50 2.44 8.93
C PRO A 644 -16.60 3.97 8.94
N PHE A 645 -17.45 4.59 8.10
CA PHE A 645 -17.61 6.05 8.08
C PHE A 645 -18.37 6.56 9.30
N ILE A 646 -19.41 5.86 9.74
CA ILE A 646 -20.16 6.20 10.96
C ILE A 646 -19.25 6.17 12.19
N PHE A 647 -18.46 5.12 12.37
CA PHE A 647 -17.50 5.02 13.48
C PHE A 647 -16.42 6.08 13.38
N ALA A 648 -15.80 6.25 12.20
CA ALA A 648 -14.78 7.27 12.00
C ALA A 648 -15.28 8.69 12.33
N ARG A 649 -16.53 9.01 11.97
CA ARG A 649 -17.15 10.30 12.29
C ARG A 649 -17.33 10.51 13.80
N GLN A 650 -17.62 9.46 14.56
CA GLN A 650 -17.66 9.52 16.03
C GLN A 650 -16.26 9.71 16.65
N GLU A 651 -15.22 9.12 16.07
CA GLU A 651 -13.84 9.25 16.56
C GLU A 651 -13.23 10.63 16.22
N ILE A 652 -13.55 11.22 15.06
CA ILE A 652 -13.18 12.60 14.69
C ILE A 652 -13.72 13.59 15.74
N GLU A 653 -14.93 13.37 16.23
CA GLU A 653 -15.58 14.20 17.25
C GLU A 653 -14.84 14.12 18.60
N LYS A 654 -14.47 12.91 19.03
CA LYS A 654 -13.69 12.66 20.25
C LYS A 654 -12.28 13.25 20.20
N LEU A 655 -11.67 13.34 19.02
CA LEU A 655 -10.36 13.97 18.81
C LEU A 655 -10.44 15.51 18.66
N GLY A 656 -11.58 16.13 18.98
CA GLY A 656 -11.76 17.59 18.99
C GLY A 656 -12.27 18.19 17.68
N GLY A 657 -12.59 17.36 16.68
CA GLY A 657 -12.97 17.82 15.34
C GLY A 657 -11.78 18.11 14.42
N VAL A 658 -12.08 18.56 13.21
CA VAL A 658 -11.17 18.60 12.06
C VAL A 658 -10.20 19.80 12.12
N VAL A 659 -8.94 19.57 11.75
CA VAL A 659 -7.95 20.63 11.41
C VAL A 659 -7.47 20.57 9.95
N GLY A 660 -7.71 19.46 9.25
CA GLY A 660 -7.39 19.31 7.82
C GLY A 660 -7.76 17.92 7.30
N PHE A 661 -7.85 17.75 5.97
CA PHE A 661 -8.26 16.47 5.38
C PHE A 661 -7.58 16.14 4.04
N ARG A 662 -7.47 14.84 3.76
CA ARG A 662 -6.91 14.28 2.53
C ARG A 662 -7.70 13.03 2.14
N VAL A 663 -8.36 13.09 0.99
CA VAL A 663 -9.13 11.99 0.40
C VAL A 663 -8.48 11.59 -0.92
N LYS A 664 -8.19 10.30 -1.08
CA LYS A 664 -7.67 9.72 -2.32
C LYS A 664 -8.47 8.45 -2.64
N VAL A 665 -9.26 8.50 -3.70
CA VAL A 665 -10.08 7.37 -4.15
C VAL A 665 -9.81 7.12 -5.63
N PHE A 666 -9.02 6.07 -5.89
CA PHE A 666 -8.56 5.68 -7.21
C PHE A 666 -9.09 4.29 -7.52
N GLN A 667 -10.23 4.28 -8.21
CA GLN A 667 -10.74 3.11 -8.90
C GLN A 667 -10.16 3.10 -10.32
N HIS A 668 -10.13 1.93 -10.96
CA HIS A 668 -9.64 1.81 -12.33
C HIS A 668 -10.63 0.97 -13.14
N VAL A 669 -11.59 1.67 -13.74
CA VAL A 669 -12.70 1.09 -14.50
C VAL A 669 -12.19 0.65 -15.87
N LYS A 670 -12.31 -0.64 -16.14
CA LYS A 670 -11.88 -1.23 -17.41
C LYS A 670 -13.09 -1.57 -18.27
N ALA A 671 -12.89 -1.49 -19.59
CA ALA A 671 -13.74 -2.19 -20.55
C ALA A 671 -13.90 -3.67 -20.17
N GLY A 672 -15.09 -4.23 -20.40
CA GLY A 672 -15.47 -5.58 -19.97
C GLY A 672 -15.84 -5.73 -18.49
N THR A 673 -15.97 -4.64 -17.71
CA THR A 673 -16.51 -4.70 -16.34
C THR A 673 -18.02 -4.49 -16.34
N LYS A 674 -18.76 -5.19 -15.44
CA LYS A 674 -20.23 -5.29 -15.51
C LYS A 674 -20.98 -3.95 -15.51
N TYR A 675 -20.48 -2.95 -14.78
CA TYR A 675 -21.08 -1.61 -14.77
C TYR A 675 -20.67 -0.81 -16.00
N PHE A 676 -19.41 -0.90 -16.42
CA PHE A 676 -18.96 -0.28 -17.67
C PHE A 676 -19.77 -0.77 -18.87
N GLU A 677 -20.07 -2.06 -18.99
CA GLU A 677 -20.86 -2.59 -20.10
C GLU A 677 -22.36 -2.22 -20.08
N THR A 678 -22.82 -1.39 -19.13
CA THR A 678 -24.16 -0.78 -19.23
C THR A 678 -24.12 0.42 -20.17
N GLU A 679 -24.86 0.37 -21.28
CA GLU A 679 -24.78 1.36 -22.38
C GLU A 679 -24.86 2.82 -21.93
N TRP A 680 -25.70 3.13 -20.93
CA TRP A 680 -25.84 4.48 -20.38
C TRP A 680 -24.60 5.00 -19.64
N ARG A 681 -23.66 4.12 -19.25
CA ARG A 681 -22.33 4.49 -18.72
C ARG A 681 -21.22 4.48 -19.78
N LYS A 682 -21.41 3.77 -20.90
CA LYS A 682 -20.47 3.75 -22.05
C LYS A 682 -20.56 5.04 -22.84
N VAL A 683 -21.78 5.53 -23.03
CA VAL A 683 -22.10 6.77 -23.71
C VAL A 683 -22.94 7.64 -22.76
N PRO A 684 -22.30 8.25 -21.73
CA PRO A 684 -23.01 9.03 -20.73
C PRO A 684 -23.61 10.28 -21.37
N SER A 685 -24.92 10.44 -21.24
CA SER A 685 -25.69 11.62 -21.66
C SER A 685 -25.91 12.60 -20.50
N TYR A 686 -24.91 12.70 -19.62
CA TYR A 686 -24.90 13.48 -18.38
C TYR A 686 -23.46 13.92 -18.05
N GLN A 687 -23.29 14.99 -17.27
CA GLN A 687 -21.97 15.54 -16.95
C GLN A 687 -21.12 14.58 -16.12
N GLY A 688 -19.79 14.68 -16.21
CA GLY A 688 -18.85 13.95 -15.39
C GLY A 688 -18.73 12.43 -15.63
N GLY A 689 -19.68 11.78 -16.31
CA GLY A 689 -19.60 10.35 -16.62
C GLY A 689 -19.40 9.49 -15.36
N PHE A 690 -18.30 8.75 -15.29
CA PHE A 690 -17.97 7.95 -14.10
C PHE A 690 -17.66 8.79 -12.85
N LEU A 691 -17.17 10.04 -13.00
CA LEU A 691 -17.02 10.95 -11.85
C LEU A 691 -18.38 11.28 -11.22
N LEU A 692 -19.45 11.43 -12.00
CA LEU A 692 -20.79 11.64 -11.44
C LEU A 692 -21.37 10.36 -10.82
N ASP A 693 -21.44 9.27 -11.60
CA ASP A 693 -22.09 8.01 -11.21
C ASP A 693 -21.48 7.36 -9.94
N GLY A 694 -20.15 7.38 -9.84
CA GLY A 694 -19.42 6.78 -8.74
C GLY A 694 -18.84 7.76 -7.72
N GLY A 695 -18.63 9.03 -8.10
CA GLY A 695 -17.99 10.01 -7.22
C GLY A 695 -18.89 10.57 -6.13
N VAL A 696 -20.23 10.52 -6.29
CA VAL A 696 -21.17 11.02 -5.26
C VAL A 696 -21.00 10.30 -3.94
N HIS A 697 -20.72 9.00 -3.99
CA HIS A 697 -20.32 8.19 -2.85
C HIS A 697 -19.15 8.80 -2.04
N PHE A 698 -18.16 9.37 -2.75
CA PHE A 698 -16.94 9.88 -2.14
C PHE A 698 -17.12 11.32 -1.65
N THR A 699 -17.91 12.15 -2.34
CA THR A 699 -18.31 13.47 -1.83
C THR A 699 -19.21 13.33 -0.61
N ALA A 700 -20.18 12.42 -0.62
CA ALA A 700 -21.04 12.08 0.52
C ALA A 700 -20.24 11.58 1.73
N ALA A 701 -19.35 10.60 1.55
CA ALA A 701 -18.49 10.12 2.63
C ALA A 701 -17.58 11.22 3.19
N THR A 702 -17.05 12.09 2.33
CA THR A 702 -16.24 13.25 2.77
C THR A 702 -17.08 14.26 3.56
N ARG A 703 -18.27 14.62 3.07
CA ARG A 703 -19.20 15.52 3.77
C ARG A 703 -19.65 14.93 5.12
N LEU A 704 -19.95 13.63 5.19
CA LEU A 704 -20.27 12.94 6.44
C LEU A 704 -19.11 13.01 7.46
N LEU A 705 -17.88 12.71 7.04
CA LEU A 705 -16.70 12.74 7.91
C LEU A 705 -16.36 14.16 8.41
N LEU A 706 -16.59 15.19 7.60
CA LEU A 706 -16.44 16.59 8.00
C LEU A 706 -17.58 17.04 8.93
N GLY A 707 -18.83 16.69 8.61
CA GLY A 707 -20.03 17.12 9.33
C GLY A 707 -20.35 18.62 9.20
N ALA A 708 -21.50 19.02 9.75
CA ALA A 708 -22.06 20.38 9.62
C ALA A 708 -21.08 21.50 9.99
N ASN A 709 -20.26 21.30 11.03
CA ASN A 709 -19.29 22.30 11.50
C ASN A 709 -18.15 22.59 10.50
N TYR A 710 -17.90 21.67 9.56
CA TYR A 710 -16.79 21.76 8.60
C TYR A 710 -17.28 21.63 7.15
N ARG A 711 -18.53 22.02 6.88
CA ARG A 711 -19.15 22.09 5.53
C ARG A 711 -18.19 22.76 4.52
N PRO A 712 -18.00 22.19 3.31
CA PRO A 712 -17.32 22.87 2.21
C PRO A 712 -17.97 24.22 1.88
N LYS A 713 -17.18 25.21 1.45
CA LYS A 713 -17.66 26.55 1.04
C LYS A 713 -17.17 26.95 -0.35
N SER A 714 -16.01 26.44 -0.77
CA SER A 714 -15.46 26.69 -2.10
C SER A 714 -14.40 25.66 -2.45
N LEU A 715 -14.09 25.51 -3.74
CA LEU A 715 -13.03 24.62 -4.20
C LEU A 715 -12.34 25.13 -5.48
N SER A 716 -11.19 24.54 -5.79
CA SER A 716 -10.47 24.65 -7.06
C SER A 716 -10.04 23.24 -7.47
N ALA A 717 -10.15 22.90 -8.76
CA ALA A 717 -9.91 21.55 -9.24
C ALA A 717 -9.38 21.51 -10.68
N TYR A 718 -8.62 20.46 -11.00
CA TYR A 718 -8.20 20.11 -12.36
C TYR A 718 -8.74 18.73 -12.72
N THR A 719 -9.47 18.64 -13.83
CA THR A 719 -10.02 17.40 -14.39
C THR A 719 -9.13 16.84 -15.50
N ALA A 720 -9.25 15.54 -15.76
CA ALA A 720 -8.60 14.86 -16.88
C ALA A 720 -9.40 13.65 -17.36
N LEU A 721 -9.19 13.27 -18.63
CA LEU A 721 -9.61 11.99 -19.21
C LEU A 721 -8.36 11.13 -19.40
N LEU A 722 -8.07 10.22 -18.47
CA LEU A 722 -6.89 9.35 -18.53
C LEU A 722 -7.11 8.07 -19.35
N GLN A 723 -8.36 7.66 -19.53
CA GLN A 723 -8.77 6.49 -20.31
C GLN A 723 -9.76 6.92 -21.41
N PRO A 724 -9.43 6.76 -22.70
CA PRO A 724 -10.33 7.13 -23.80
C PRO A 724 -11.71 6.44 -23.79
N HIS A 725 -11.89 5.36 -23.02
CA HIS A 725 -13.18 4.69 -22.85
C HIS A 725 -14.02 5.23 -21.68
N LEU A 726 -13.60 6.26 -20.93
CA LEU A 726 -14.34 6.83 -19.79
C LEU A 726 -14.73 8.33 -19.97
N PRO A 727 -15.34 8.74 -21.10
CA PRO A 727 -15.70 10.15 -21.32
C PRO A 727 -16.77 10.65 -20.32
N PRO A 728 -16.93 11.97 -20.15
CA PRO A 728 -16.10 13.05 -20.72
C PRO A 728 -14.76 13.25 -19.98
N VAL A 729 -14.74 12.97 -18.67
CA VAL A 729 -13.58 13.05 -17.78
C VAL A 729 -13.68 11.91 -16.75
N ASP A 730 -12.53 11.34 -16.36
CA ASP A 730 -12.48 10.20 -15.45
C ASP A 730 -11.70 10.47 -14.16
N THR A 731 -11.06 11.62 -14.07
CA THR A 731 -10.12 11.98 -13.00
C THR A 731 -10.29 13.43 -12.61
N VAL A 732 -10.24 13.72 -11.31
CA VAL A 732 -10.20 15.08 -10.77
C VAL A 732 -9.30 15.16 -9.54
N ASN A 733 -8.48 16.21 -9.50
CA ASN A 733 -7.65 16.56 -8.35
C ASN A 733 -8.07 17.95 -7.86
N SER A 734 -8.46 18.07 -6.60
CA SER A 734 -9.07 19.30 -6.07
C SER A 734 -8.56 19.68 -4.69
N ILE A 735 -8.64 20.98 -4.41
CA ILE A 735 -8.43 21.59 -3.10
C ILE A 735 -9.76 22.22 -2.68
N TRP A 736 -10.28 21.82 -1.52
CA TRP A 736 -11.52 22.32 -0.95
C TRP A 736 -11.19 23.24 0.23
N GLN A 737 -12.00 24.27 0.44
CA GLN A 737 -11.96 25.16 1.60
C GLN A 737 -13.32 25.14 2.30
N THR A 738 -13.33 24.87 3.61
CA THR A 738 -14.55 24.81 4.43
C THR A 738 -15.03 26.19 4.87
N ALA A 739 -16.24 26.28 5.43
CA ALA A 739 -16.80 27.51 5.98
C ALA A 739 -15.87 28.17 7.04
N ASN A 740 -15.19 27.35 7.84
CA ASN A 740 -14.26 27.77 8.89
C ASN A 740 -12.81 27.95 8.39
N GLY A 741 -12.60 28.05 7.07
CA GLY A 741 -11.30 28.38 6.46
C GLY A 741 -10.31 27.22 6.29
N ILE A 742 -10.54 26.06 6.94
CA ILE A 742 -9.72 24.85 6.81
C ILE A 742 -9.68 24.40 5.35
N SER A 743 -8.49 24.05 4.87
CA SER A 743 -8.28 23.46 3.54
C SER A 743 -8.06 21.95 3.62
N GLY A 744 -8.48 21.25 2.56
CA GLY A 744 -8.23 19.83 2.37
C GLY A 744 -8.11 19.47 0.90
N THR A 745 -7.60 18.27 0.61
CA THR A 745 -7.38 17.78 -0.76
C THR A 745 -8.26 16.59 -1.05
N VAL A 746 -8.96 16.60 -2.19
CA VAL A 746 -9.82 15.50 -2.64
C VAL A 746 -9.41 15.10 -4.06
N GLN A 747 -8.94 13.86 -4.19
CA GLN A 747 -8.48 13.27 -5.45
C GLN A 747 -9.35 12.05 -5.76
N ILE A 748 -10.09 12.12 -6.87
CA ILE A 748 -10.99 11.05 -7.33
C ILE A 748 -10.57 10.65 -8.74
N SER A 749 -10.46 9.35 -8.99
CA SER A 749 -10.22 8.85 -10.35
C SER A 749 -10.85 7.48 -10.56
N PHE A 750 -11.37 7.29 -11.77
CA PHE A 750 -11.81 6.02 -12.34
C PHE A 750 -10.88 5.54 -13.47
N GLY A 751 -9.92 6.38 -13.90
CA GLY A 751 -9.00 6.08 -15.01
C GLY A 751 -7.53 5.86 -14.63
N THR A 752 -7.08 6.31 -13.46
CA THR A 752 -5.66 6.20 -13.06
C THR A 752 -5.26 4.78 -12.68
N SER A 753 -3.98 4.43 -12.84
CA SER A 753 -3.42 3.15 -12.36
C SER A 753 -2.86 3.23 -10.93
N LEU A 754 -2.89 4.41 -10.31
CA LEU A 754 -2.57 4.61 -8.90
C LEU A 754 -3.58 3.87 -8.00
N SER A 755 -3.16 3.53 -6.77
CA SER A 755 -4.02 2.91 -5.76
C SER A 755 -4.28 3.86 -4.60
N GLY A 756 -5.55 4.16 -4.35
CA GLY A 756 -6.02 5.00 -3.25
C GLY A 756 -7.45 4.61 -2.90
N ASP A 757 -7.75 4.46 -1.63
CA ASP A 757 -9.07 4.10 -1.10
C ASP A 757 -9.09 4.50 0.38
N GLU A 758 -8.85 5.79 0.61
CA GLU A 758 -8.44 6.32 1.92
C GLU A 758 -8.95 7.74 2.16
N TYR A 759 -9.54 7.94 3.34
CA TYR A 759 -10.01 9.22 3.86
C TYR A 759 -9.24 9.49 5.15
N THR A 760 -8.25 10.38 5.08
CA THR A 760 -7.41 10.79 6.21
C THR A 760 -7.89 12.15 6.71
N ILE A 761 -8.39 12.18 7.95
CA ILE A 761 -8.85 13.39 8.65
C ILE A 761 -7.88 13.67 9.80
N ALA A 762 -7.21 14.82 9.74
CA ALA A 762 -6.41 15.34 10.84
C ALA A 762 -7.34 16.06 11.83
N CYS A 763 -7.13 15.83 13.12
CA CYS A 763 -7.95 16.35 14.21
C CYS A 763 -7.06 17.06 15.25
N TYR A 764 -7.62 17.89 16.12
CA TYR A 764 -6.83 18.63 17.12
C TYR A 764 -5.98 17.71 18.01
N ASN A 765 -6.53 16.57 18.43
CA ASN A 765 -5.87 15.63 19.35
C ASN A 765 -5.35 14.35 18.66
N GLY A 766 -5.18 14.34 17.32
CA GLY A 766 -4.65 13.19 16.59
C GLY A 766 -5.15 13.07 15.14
N SER A 767 -5.45 11.85 14.68
CA SER A 767 -6.01 11.64 13.33
C SER A 767 -6.83 10.37 13.19
N VAL A 768 -7.77 10.39 12.23
CA VAL A 768 -8.59 9.24 11.84
C VAL A 768 -8.35 8.95 10.36
N VAL A 769 -8.09 7.68 10.05
CA VAL A 769 -7.87 7.19 8.68
C VAL A 769 -8.85 6.06 8.40
N VAL A 770 -9.78 6.28 7.46
CA VAL A 770 -10.67 5.24 6.94
C VAL A 770 -10.06 4.66 5.68
N SER A 771 -9.95 3.33 5.62
CA SER A 771 -9.51 2.59 4.44
C SER A 771 -10.33 1.31 4.33
N ARG A 772 -11.38 1.34 3.49
CA ARG A 772 -12.41 0.29 3.38
C ARG A 772 -12.94 -0.14 4.76
N ASP A 773 -12.83 -1.42 5.06
CA ASP A 773 -13.22 -2.11 6.30
C ASP A 773 -12.36 -1.75 7.53
N THR A 774 -11.44 -0.80 7.43
CA THR A 774 -10.48 -0.48 8.50
C THR A 774 -10.53 1.00 8.84
N VAL A 775 -10.71 1.30 10.13
CA VAL A 775 -10.54 2.63 10.69
C VAL A 775 -9.36 2.61 11.64
N SER A 776 -8.35 3.43 11.37
CA SER A 776 -7.22 3.66 12.28
C SER A 776 -7.38 5.01 12.96
N VAL A 777 -7.36 5.02 14.29
CA VAL A 777 -7.45 6.22 15.14
C VAL A 777 -6.13 6.36 15.88
N ARG A 778 -5.43 7.47 15.65
CA ARG A 778 -4.27 7.89 16.44
C ARG A 778 -4.71 8.96 17.41
N SER A 779 -4.36 8.83 18.68
CA SER A 779 -4.48 9.90 19.68
C SER A 779 -3.09 10.39 20.11
N GLY A 780 -2.92 11.70 20.26
CA GLY A 780 -1.64 12.34 20.55
C GLY A 780 -0.78 12.65 19.32
N GLU A 781 0.40 13.23 19.57
CA GLU A 781 1.32 13.71 18.53
C GLU A 781 2.00 12.59 17.73
N GLU A 782 2.65 12.95 16.62
CA GLU A 782 3.04 12.00 15.57
C GLU A 782 4.09 10.95 16.00
N LYS A 783 4.89 11.21 17.04
CA LYS A 783 5.95 10.30 17.52
C LYS A 783 5.49 9.35 18.63
N ASP A 784 4.67 9.85 19.56
CA ASP A 784 4.33 9.14 20.80
C ASP A 784 2.86 8.68 20.83
N GLY A 785 2.05 9.09 19.85
CA GLY A 785 0.62 8.83 19.79
C GLY A 785 0.25 7.36 19.59
N ASN A 786 -0.64 6.85 20.44
CA ASN A 786 -1.11 5.46 20.38
C ASN A 786 -2.03 5.26 19.16
N VAL A 787 -1.76 4.25 18.34
CA VAL A 787 -2.54 3.93 17.13
C VAL A 787 -3.41 2.70 17.39
N THR A 788 -4.71 2.94 17.53
CA THR A 788 -5.71 1.86 17.54
C THR A 788 -6.22 1.62 16.13
N THR A 789 -6.26 0.36 15.68
CA THR A 789 -6.77 -0.02 14.36
C THR A 789 -7.95 -0.95 14.53
N ARG A 790 -9.16 -0.45 14.30
CA ARG A 790 -10.39 -1.25 14.31
C ARG A 790 -10.69 -1.72 12.90
N VAL A 791 -10.63 -3.03 12.70
CA VAL A 791 -11.26 -3.64 11.52
C VAL A 791 -12.76 -3.69 11.81
N LEU A 792 -13.52 -2.90 11.08
CA LEU A 792 -14.96 -2.94 11.00
C LEU A 792 -15.28 -3.60 9.65
N PRO A 793 -15.32 -4.94 9.56
CA PRO A 793 -15.69 -5.62 8.32
C PRO A 793 -17.04 -5.03 7.88
N ALA A 794 -17.09 -4.40 6.70
CA ALA A 794 -18.25 -3.61 6.33
C ALA A 794 -19.51 -4.49 6.37
N SER A 795 -20.56 -3.97 6.98
CA SER A 795 -21.84 -4.66 7.24
C SER A 795 -22.68 -4.82 5.96
N GLY A 796 -22.05 -5.33 4.91
CA GLY A 796 -22.46 -5.16 3.52
C GLY A 796 -22.03 -3.80 2.96
N SER A 797 -22.65 -3.44 1.83
CA SER A 797 -22.48 -2.19 1.08
C SER A 797 -23.04 -0.94 1.78
N GLY A 798 -23.66 -1.06 2.96
CA GLY A 798 -24.49 -0.02 3.57
C GLY A 798 -25.97 -0.12 3.17
N VAL A 799 -26.29 -0.63 1.97
CA VAL A 799 -27.65 -0.66 1.40
C VAL A 799 -28.68 -1.36 2.31
N LYS A 800 -28.28 -2.40 3.04
CA LYS A 800 -29.19 -3.07 4.02
C LYS A 800 -29.55 -2.18 5.22
N ALA A 801 -28.63 -1.34 5.67
CA ALA A 801 -28.88 -0.39 6.77
C ALA A 801 -29.66 0.83 6.26
N GLU A 802 -29.34 1.30 5.06
CA GLU A 802 -30.03 2.38 4.34
C GLU A 802 -31.51 2.07 4.07
N VAL A 803 -31.83 0.95 3.42
CA VAL A 803 -33.21 0.55 3.09
C VAL A 803 -34.02 0.31 4.37
N LYS A 804 -33.40 -0.25 5.41
CA LYS A 804 -34.01 -0.38 6.74
C LYS A 804 -34.28 0.98 7.39
N ALA A 805 -33.33 1.90 7.36
CA ALA A 805 -33.46 3.23 7.97
C ALA A 805 -34.43 4.16 7.23
N TRP A 806 -34.70 3.90 5.94
CA TRP A 806 -35.79 4.53 5.18
C TRP A 806 -37.15 3.96 5.60
N ALA A 807 -37.26 2.63 5.73
CA ALA A 807 -38.49 1.98 6.22
C ALA A 807 -38.86 2.42 7.65
N GLU A 808 -37.86 2.56 8.54
CA GLU A 808 -38.03 3.11 9.90
C GLU A 808 -38.49 4.59 9.87
N GLY A 809 -38.07 5.36 8.86
CA GLY A 809 -38.59 6.71 8.60
C GLY A 809 -40.08 6.69 8.26
N ILE A 810 -40.48 5.85 7.30
CA ILE A 810 -41.90 5.68 6.91
C ILE A 810 -42.75 5.22 8.11
N GLU A 811 -42.28 4.23 8.87
CA GLU A 811 -43.01 3.67 10.03
C GLU A 811 -43.20 4.69 11.17
N SER A 812 -42.24 5.61 11.33
CA SER A 812 -42.31 6.73 12.28
C SER A 812 -43.03 7.97 11.72
N GLY A 813 -43.47 7.94 10.45
CA GLY A 813 -44.16 9.04 9.79
C GLY A 813 -43.26 10.22 9.40
N GLY A 814 -41.95 10.00 9.30
CA GLY A 814 -40.94 11.04 9.06
C GLY A 814 -39.98 10.74 7.91
N GLU A 815 -38.95 11.59 7.80
CA GLU A 815 -37.90 11.51 6.79
C GLU A 815 -36.54 11.34 7.47
N ASN A 816 -35.70 10.46 6.94
CA ASN A 816 -34.34 10.29 7.44
C ASN A 816 -33.44 11.38 6.83
N GLY A 817 -32.90 12.27 7.66
CA GLY A 817 -32.07 13.39 7.20
C GLY A 817 -30.86 12.97 6.35
N LEU A 818 -30.26 11.80 6.63
CA LEU A 818 -29.15 11.23 5.85
C LEU A 818 -29.55 10.80 4.43
N GLN A 819 -30.84 10.64 4.16
CA GLN A 819 -31.38 10.31 2.84
C GLN A 819 -32.08 11.51 2.20
N SER A 820 -32.02 12.71 2.81
CA SER A 820 -32.75 13.86 2.29
C SER A 820 -32.29 14.25 0.88
N PRO A 821 -33.20 14.68 -0.02
CA PRO A 821 -32.82 15.18 -1.35
C PRO A 821 -31.84 16.37 -1.29
N ALA A 822 -31.91 17.17 -0.22
CA ALA A 822 -31.02 18.29 0.02
C ALA A 822 -29.56 17.83 0.30
N GLU A 823 -29.37 16.77 1.09
CA GLU A 823 -28.05 16.13 1.30
C GLU A 823 -27.45 15.63 -0.03
N ALA A 824 -28.25 14.97 -0.88
CA ALA A 824 -27.80 14.46 -2.16
C ALA A 824 -27.53 15.57 -3.20
N LEU A 825 -28.27 16.69 -3.14
CA LEU A 825 -27.97 17.90 -3.93
C LEU A 825 -26.62 18.53 -3.52
N ALA A 826 -26.29 18.54 -2.22
CA ALA A 826 -25.01 19.04 -1.74
C ALA A 826 -23.82 18.15 -2.18
N ASP A 827 -24.02 16.83 -2.32
CA ASP A 827 -23.02 15.91 -2.87
C ASP A 827 -22.79 16.13 -4.38
N LEU A 828 -23.89 16.35 -5.12
CA LEU A 828 -23.90 16.65 -6.55
C LEU A 828 -23.23 18.01 -6.85
N GLU A 829 -23.49 19.03 -6.03
CA GLU A 829 -22.89 20.35 -6.17
C GLU A 829 -21.36 20.29 -6.13
N LEU A 830 -20.77 19.47 -5.25
CA LEU A 830 -19.32 19.31 -5.17
C LEU A 830 -18.72 18.74 -6.46
N LEU A 831 -19.37 17.74 -7.07
CA LEU A 831 -18.88 17.15 -8.33
C LEU A 831 -19.03 18.12 -9.50
N GLU A 832 -20.19 18.74 -9.64
CA GLU A 832 -20.42 19.69 -10.72
C GLU A 832 -19.52 20.93 -10.59
N ALA A 833 -19.27 21.41 -9.37
CA ALA A 833 -18.30 22.47 -9.10
C ALA A 833 -16.86 22.02 -9.41
N MET A 834 -16.46 20.80 -9.04
CA MET A 834 -15.13 20.27 -9.38
C MET A 834 -14.92 20.14 -10.89
N ILE A 835 -15.97 19.79 -11.64
CA ILE A 835 -15.91 19.67 -13.10
C ILE A 835 -15.87 21.06 -13.76
N LYS A 836 -16.76 21.98 -13.38
CA LYS A 836 -16.73 23.39 -13.84
C LYS A 836 -15.42 24.11 -13.51
N SER A 837 -14.81 23.80 -12.36
CA SER A 837 -13.49 24.32 -11.99
C SER A 837 -12.39 23.78 -12.89
N GLY A 838 -12.44 22.49 -13.26
CA GLY A 838 -11.50 21.87 -14.19
C GLY A 838 -11.66 22.36 -15.64
N GLU A 839 -12.90 22.57 -16.09
CA GLU A 839 -13.20 23.23 -17.37
C GLU A 839 -12.68 24.68 -17.41
N GLY A 840 -12.72 25.38 -16.28
CA GLY A 840 -12.13 26.70 -16.08
C GLY A 840 -10.66 26.70 -15.63
N GLU A 841 -9.87 25.68 -16.00
CA GLU A 841 -8.43 25.58 -15.70
C GLU A 841 -8.03 25.85 -14.22
N GLY A 842 -8.86 25.40 -13.28
CA GLY A 842 -8.63 25.58 -11.84
C GLY A 842 -9.29 26.81 -11.21
N VAL A 843 -10.08 27.59 -11.95
CA VAL A 843 -10.85 28.73 -11.41
C VAL A 843 -11.68 28.32 -10.19
N LYS A 844 -11.59 29.12 -9.13
CA LYS A 844 -12.25 28.84 -7.84
C LYS A 844 -13.77 28.95 -7.96
N VAL A 845 -14.47 27.86 -7.62
CA VAL A 845 -15.94 27.81 -7.55
C VAL A 845 -16.40 27.98 -6.11
N ILE A 846 -17.44 28.78 -5.89
CA ILE A 846 -18.13 28.94 -4.61
C ILE A 846 -19.32 27.96 -4.55
N LEU A 847 -19.51 27.32 -3.40
CA LEU A 847 -20.57 26.35 -3.15
C LEU A 847 -21.72 27.04 -2.41
N THR A 848 -22.97 26.77 -2.77
CA THR A 848 -24.15 27.48 -2.21
C THR A 848 -25.24 26.54 -1.69
N ARG A 849 -25.08 25.21 -1.80
CA ARG A 849 -26.07 24.19 -1.36
C ARG A 849 -25.57 23.35 -0.19
N GLN A 850 -24.47 23.75 0.44
CA GLN A 850 -23.84 23.01 1.53
C GLN A 850 -24.48 23.27 2.91
N GLU A 851 -25.44 24.20 3.02
CA GLU A 851 -26.16 24.52 4.27
C GLU A 851 -27.29 23.52 4.58
N VAL A 852 -26.92 22.24 4.60
CA VAL A 852 -27.74 21.07 4.91
C VAL A 852 -27.09 20.27 6.03
#